data_AF-A0A352C9H2-F1
#
_entry.id   AF-A0A352C9H2-F1
#
_cell.length_a   1.000
_cell.length_b   1.000
_cell.length_c   1.000
_cell.angle_alpha   90.00
_cell.angle_beta   90.00
_cell.angle_gamma   90.00
#
_symmetry.space_group_name_H-M   'P 1'
#
loop_
_entity.id
_entity.type
_entity.pdbx_description
1 polymer ?
#
loop_
_entity_poly.entity_id
_entity_poly.type
_entity_poly.pdbx_seq_one_letter_code
_entity_poly.pdbx_strand_id
1 'polypeptide(L)'
;MQIKLHHIIAGAFALACGGVIAAPSLLRLQPPSAPEPGEIAAPAAAPVEGLVLTPSAAIAAARLDVLPGEERLADFIASIPLDNPPDPERARLAFLNAQNAASAGEDWSALDFAWQAILAGDDSAQMWAFYADINRRRGNNDQALLSALTAIAKSSRADQGPLYQFVGEIYEADSLNEPAIEAYRRAVDRGVRGPLVERLAQLTGERLAMRQFTVNADRDSPSVCARFSWPLADQGVNYADFVALSDNSKPNIAVSDSELCLEGLTHGAQFDLTLRAGLPAASGARLAAPITQNVTIGDRPARLAFRSDKYILPRVKSAGAPLSAVNVAQAEITIYQVPERNLAPQLQQGSALEELYPYAAANISERSGREVWKGIVDLGGERNREQVFGVPIDAALPDRAPGLYALTAKPVGPKTSEGGDEWGPIATQWLVVTDMGLTSYSGRDGVTVIARSYATGKPIAGAEIALIARNNLVLATQRSNRDGQVRFDPGLARGEGGLAPKLVVASDGKRDFTFLDLERGAFDLTDRGVGGRPYPGPLDAFVYLDRGIYRPGETVRLSAIVRTPEARAPEASAPLTLRVFRPDGSEARRQTLPPTSVVGGLYRFDLAVPDSARTGLWRASLHVTAADPAIGEVSYSVEDFVPAVLEVTLAPNKPAVDSTGITAKANAQFLYGAPGAQLRARGETLVRRASAPFPGALERFSFGLIDESWTDLRGDLSLPQTNEAGDLTVSIGAPKLPVASHPLEMLVRATVFDDGGRPVARAFTAPIARPEPYVGLRRIWGDARLSENSVAEIEVASVNWQGAPVAADALSWRLQAIEFRYSWQRINGSWRFHRHQRAKTIGSGALATDAS
;
A
#
# COMPACT_ATOMS: atom_id res chain seq x y z
N MET A 1 26.77 10.29 37.17
CA MET A 1 26.19 11.51 37.80
C MET A 1 24.82 11.17 38.39
N GLN A 2 24.42 11.79 39.51
CA GLN A 2 23.11 11.60 40.14
C GLN A 2 22.16 12.78 39.86
N ILE A 3 20.93 12.50 39.44
CA ILE A 3 19.87 13.51 39.23
C ILE A 3 18.60 13.10 39.98
N LYS A 4 18.11 13.97 40.89
CA LYS A 4 16.80 13.81 41.56
C LYS A 4 15.70 14.55 40.80
N LEU A 5 14.79 13.82 40.15
CA LEU A 5 13.57 14.41 39.60
C LEU A 5 12.55 14.68 40.73
N HIS A 6 11.69 15.68 40.55
CA HIS A 6 10.66 16.10 41.51
C HIS A 6 9.27 16.15 40.85
N HIS A 7 8.24 15.87 41.64
CA HIS A 7 6.86 15.59 41.21
C HIS A 7 6.13 16.71 40.46
N ILE A 8 5.20 16.26 39.60
CA ILE A 8 3.81 16.74 39.56
C ILE A 8 2.91 15.51 39.80
N ILE A 9 1.74 15.67 40.44
CA ILE A 9 1.07 14.58 41.17
C ILE A 9 0.05 13.78 40.35
N ALA A 10 0.33 12.48 40.23
CA ALA A 10 -0.52 11.28 40.28
C ALA A 10 -1.87 11.16 39.53
N GLY A 11 -2.06 9.97 38.93
CA GLY A 11 -3.34 9.43 38.46
C GLY A 11 -3.16 8.08 37.75
N ALA A 12 -3.16 6.96 38.50
CA ALA A 12 -2.75 5.64 37.98
C ALA A 12 -3.92 4.65 37.86
N PHE A 13 -3.83 3.68 36.91
CA PHE A 13 -3.96 2.24 37.20
C PHE A 13 -3.51 1.32 36.03
N ALA A 14 -2.80 0.24 36.39
CA ALA A 14 -2.53 -1.05 35.72
C ALA A 14 -2.45 -1.28 34.18
N LEU A 15 -1.32 -1.89 33.78
CA LEU A 15 -1.10 -3.07 32.88
C LEU A 15 -2.13 -3.45 31.77
N ALA A 16 -1.73 -3.97 30.60
CA ALA A 16 -0.42 -4.08 29.92
C ALA A 16 -0.61 -4.54 28.46
N CYS A 17 0.28 -4.13 27.53
CA CYS A 17 0.20 -4.51 26.11
C CYS A 17 1.58 -4.80 25.46
N GLY A 18 1.57 -5.71 24.48
CA GLY A 18 2.59 -5.98 23.46
C GLY A 18 2.03 -7.05 22.51
N GLY A 19 2.22 -7.03 21.19
CA GLY A 19 3.20 -6.31 20.37
C GLY A 19 4.20 -7.31 19.76
N VAL A 20 3.91 -8.11 18.71
CA VAL A 20 3.48 -7.84 17.31
C VAL A 20 4.64 -7.46 16.37
N ILE A 21 4.83 -8.24 15.28
CA ILE A 21 5.66 -8.00 14.06
C ILE A 21 7.20 -8.02 14.27
N ALA A 22 8.08 -8.36 13.30
CA ALA A 22 8.09 -9.31 12.15
C ALA A 22 9.54 -9.44 11.57
N ALA A 23 9.73 -10.13 10.44
CA ALA A 23 11.02 -10.30 9.73
C ALA A 23 11.41 -9.10 8.82
N PRO A 24 12.67 -9.03 8.33
CA PRO A 24 13.04 -9.43 6.94
C PRO A 24 14.34 -10.29 6.87
N SER A 25 14.80 -11.02 5.82
CA SER A 25 14.63 -11.02 4.33
C SER A 25 15.64 -10.14 3.56
N LEU A 26 16.34 -10.53 2.48
CA LEU A 26 16.43 -11.79 1.67
C LEU A 26 17.91 -12.32 1.59
N LEU A 27 18.65 -12.70 0.50
CA LEU A 27 18.51 -12.70 -0.99
C LEU A 27 19.38 -13.84 -1.65
N ARG A 28 19.85 -13.71 -2.91
CA ARG A 28 20.41 -14.76 -3.82
C ARG A 28 21.94 -14.69 -4.07
N LEU A 29 22.55 -15.74 -4.68
CA LEU A 29 23.14 -15.73 -6.05
C LEU A 29 23.74 -17.10 -6.53
N GLN A 30 24.04 -17.23 -7.84
CA GLN A 30 24.54 -18.40 -8.63
C GLN A 30 25.63 -17.90 -9.66
N PRO A 31 26.21 -18.63 -10.68
CA PRO A 31 25.90 -19.92 -11.34
C PRO A 31 27.14 -20.91 -11.33
N PRO A 32 27.83 -21.51 -12.37
CA PRO A 32 27.75 -21.54 -13.86
C PRO A 32 27.83 -22.98 -14.53
N SER A 33 28.85 -23.30 -15.36
CA SER A 33 28.92 -24.28 -16.48
C SER A 33 30.15 -25.25 -16.45
N ALA A 34 30.07 -26.55 -16.85
CA ALA A 34 30.29 -27.24 -18.17
C ALA A 34 31.75 -27.76 -18.42
N PRO A 35 32.10 -28.71 -19.35
CA PRO A 35 31.33 -29.33 -20.46
C PRO A 35 31.52 -30.89 -20.75
N GLU A 36 30.74 -31.41 -21.74
CA GLU A 36 31.02 -32.50 -22.75
C GLU A 36 31.44 -33.97 -22.38
N PRO A 37 31.46 -34.96 -23.33
CA PRO A 37 31.09 -34.99 -24.78
C PRO A 37 30.06 -36.10 -25.21
N GLY A 38 29.65 -36.16 -26.49
CA GLY A 38 28.90 -37.30 -27.07
C GLY A 38 28.41 -37.16 -28.53
N GLU A 39 28.51 -38.25 -29.33
CA GLU A 39 28.36 -38.28 -30.81
C GLU A 39 27.63 -39.58 -31.27
N ILE A 40 27.05 -39.79 -32.47
CA ILE A 40 26.89 -39.02 -33.74
C ILE A 40 25.50 -39.35 -34.35
N ALA A 41 24.80 -38.42 -35.04
CA ALA A 41 23.84 -38.75 -36.12
C ALA A 41 23.42 -37.55 -37.00
N ALA A 42 23.36 -37.75 -38.32
CA ALA A 42 22.68 -36.90 -39.33
C ALA A 42 21.93 -37.85 -40.29
N PRO A 43 20.77 -37.49 -40.91
CA PRO A 43 20.54 -36.28 -41.74
C PRO A 43 19.22 -35.56 -41.34
N ALA A 44 18.60 -34.62 -42.07
CA ALA A 44 18.78 -34.13 -43.44
C ALA A 44 18.44 -32.62 -43.57
N ALA A 45 18.75 -32.01 -44.71
CA ALA A 45 18.51 -30.58 -44.95
C ALA A 45 17.07 -30.28 -45.43
N ALA A 46 16.49 -29.23 -44.85
CA ALA A 46 15.33 -28.49 -45.36
C ALA A 46 15.62 -26.99 -45.15
N PRO A 47 15.06 -26.07 -45.96
CA PRO A 47 15.49 -24.67 -45.96
C PRO A 47 15.05 -23.94 -44.68
N VAL A 48 15.97 -23.17 -44.10
CA VAL A 48 15.61 -22.10 -43.16
C VAL A 48 15.05 -20.97 -44.01
N GLU A 49 13.75 -20.69 -43.86
CA GLU A 49 13.15 -19.47 -44.43
C GLU A 49 13.90 -18.25 -43.87
N GLY A 50 14.28 -17.34 -44.75
CA GLY A 50 15.07 -16.18 -44.35
C GLY A 50 14.29 -15.34 -43.33
N LEU A 51 14.85 -15.19 -42.12
CA LEU A 51 14.28 -14.33 -41.09
C LEU A 51 14.48 -12.85 -41.47
N VAL A 52 13.67 -12.38 -42.41
CA VAL A 52 13.56 -10.97 -42.78
C VAL A 52 13.20 -10.19 -41.52
N LEU A 53 14.10 -9.32 -41.08
CA LEU A 53 13.85 -8.42 -39.94
C LEU A 53 12.58 -7.63 -40.19
N THR A 54 11.58 -7.80 -39.33
CA THR A 54 10.25 -7.23 -39.53
C THR A 54 10.27 -5.71 -39.28
N PRO A 55 9.45 -4.92 -40.00
CA PRO A 55 9.70 -3.49 -40.19
C PRO A 55 9.23 -2.62 -39.01
N SER A 56 9.95 -2.68 -37.89
CA SER A 56 9.67 -1.85 -36.70
C SER A 56 9.80 -0.34 -36.98
N ALA A 57 10.76 0.08 -37.82
CA ALA A 57 10.96 1.48 -38.17
C ALA A 57 9.81 2.08 -39.00
N ALA A 58 9.33 1.37 -40.03
CA ALA A 58 8.31 1.89 -40.95
C ALA A 58 6.95 2.13 -40.26
N ILE A 59 6.60 1.29 -39.28
CA ILE A 59 5.32 1.41 -38.53
C ILE A 59 5.37 2.58 -37.52
N ALA A 60 6.56 2.96 -37.05
CA ALA A 60 6.73 4.10 -36.15
C ALA A 60 6.61 5.46 -36.89
N ALA A 61 7.12 5.56 -38.11
CA ALA A 61 6.99 6.76 -38.95
C ALA A 61 5.53 7.05 -39.35
N ALA A 62 4.72 6.02 -39.60
CA ALA A 62 3.32 6.12 -40.06
C ALA A 62 2.31 6.68 -39.02
N ARG A 63 2.75 7.53 -38.09
CA ARG A 63 1.95 8.24 -37.07
C ARG A 63 2.42 9.69 -36.81
N LEU A 64 3.37 10.18 -37.59
CA LEU A 64 4.08 11.45 -37.41
C LEU A 64 4.14 12.13 -38.79
N ASP A 65 3.11 12.93 -39.10
CA ASP A 65 2.75 13.30 -40.49
C ASP A 65 2.52 14.83 -40.64
N VAL A 66 3.19 15.67 -39.84
CA VAL A 66 2.91 17.14 -39.78
C VAL A 66 4.12 18.04 -39.49
N LEU A 67 5.17 17.57 -38.79
CA LEU A 67 6.32 18.38 -38.39
C LEU A 67 7.53 18.18 -39.34
N PRO A 68 8.09 19.24 -39.96
CA PRO A 68 9.19 19.12 -40.91
C PRO A 68 10.43 18.44 -40.33
N GLY A 69 10.90 17.38 -40.97
CA GLY A 69 11.89 16.43 -40.44
C GLY A 69 11.30 15.07 -40.08
N GLU A 70 9.99 14.98 -39.82
CA GLU A 70 9.29 13.68 -39.72
C GLU A 70 9.41 12.89 -41.04
N GLU A 71 9.43 13.57 -42.20
CA GLU A 71 9.63 12.93 -43.52
C GLU A 71 11.06 12.39 -43.74
N ARG A 72 12.08 12.97 -43.07
CA ARG A 72 13.48 12.51 -43.14
C ARG A 72 13.80 11.39 -42.14
N LEU A 73 12.89 11.13 -41.19
CA LEU A 73 13.12 10.23 -40.07
C LEU A 73 13.33 8.76 -40.48
N ALA A 74 12.59 8.29 -41.48
CA ALA A 74 12.69 6.91 -41.96
C ALA A 74 14.05 6.61 -42.61
N ASP A 75 14.51 7.49 -43.51
CA ASP A 75 15.81 7.40 -44.17
C ASP A 75 16.96 7.58 -43.16
N PHE A 76 16.80 8.49 -42.19
CA PHE A 76 17.77 8.67 -41.10
C PHE A 76 17.97 7.38 -40.31
N ILE A 77 16.88 6.76 -39.82
CA ILE A 77 16.96 5.50 -39.05
C ILE A 77 17.50 4.35 -39.91
N ALA A 78 17.12 4.28 -41.19
CA ALA A 78 17.62 3.26 -42.12
C ALA A 78 19.10 3.42 -42.49
N SER A 79 19.69 4.62 -42.29
CA SER A 79 21.10 4.88 -42.59
C SER A 79 22.09 4.42 -41.49
N ILE A 80 21.60 3.98 -40.33
CA ILE A 80 22.42 3.64 -39.16
C ILE A 80 23.05 2.25 -39.34
N PRO A 81 24.40 2.12 -39.35
CA PRO A 81 25.08 0.84 -39.55
C PRO A 81 25.22 0.06 -38.23
N LEU A 82 24.10 -0.43 -37.69
CA LEU A 82 24.05 -1.19 -36.43
C LEU A 82 24.92 -2.48 -36.48
N ASP A 83 25.57 -2.79 -35.36
CA ASP A 83 26.27 -4.06 -35.13
C ASP A 83 25.26 -5.23 -35.25
N ASN A 84 25.66 -6.30 -35.95
CA ASN A 84 24.83 -7.48 -36.16
C ASN A 84 25.62 -8.77 -35.89
N PRO A 85 25.32 -9.52 -34.81
CA PRO A 85 24.31 -9.24 -33.79
C PRO A 85 24.69 -8.03 -32.90
N PRO A 86 23.71 -7.36 -32.26
CA PRO A 86 23.97 -6.29 -31.30
C PRO A 86 24.62 -6.81 -30.01
N ASP A 87 25.34 -5.93 -29.29
CA ASP A 87 26.05 -6.21 -28.03
C ASP A 87 25.50 -5.31 -26.89
N PRO A 88 24.57 -5.82 -26.07
CA PRO A 88 23.94 -5.03 -25.01
C PRO A 88 24.88 -4.55 -23.90
N GLU A 89 25.99 -5.25 -23.62
CA GLU A 89 26.93 -4.81 -22.58
C GLU A 89 27.89 -3.75 -23.12
N ARG A 90 28.35 -3.88 -24.38
CA ARG A 90 29.07 -2.80 -25.08
C ARG A 90 28.21 -1.54 -25.20
N ALA A 91 26.95 -1.68 -25.60
CA ALA A 91 26.01 -0.56 -25.72
C ALA A 91 25.81 0.16 -24.38
N ARG A 92 25.59 -0.60 -23.30
CA ARG A 92 25.45 -0.09 -21.93
C ARG A 92 26.70 0.63 -21.42
N LEU A 93 27.89 0.06 -21.66
CA LEU A 93 29.15 0.68 -21.26
C LEU A 93 29.42 1.98 -22.04
N ALA A 94 29.12 2.00 -23.34
CA ALA A 94 29.21 3.19 -24.17
C ALA A 94 28.25 4.29 -23.67
N PHE A 95 26.99 3.97 -23.36
CA PHE A 95 26.04 4.96 -22.84
C PHE A 95 26.42 5.50 -21.44
N LEU A 96 27.07 4.69 -20.59
CA LEU A 96 27.65 5.16 -19.33
C LEU A 96 28.83 6.12 -19.55
N ASN A 97 29.73 5.81 -20.50
CA ASN A 97 30.83 6.69 -20.86
C ASN A 97 30.34 8.02 -21.47
N ALA A 98 29.27 7.97 -22.26
CA ALA A 98 28.62 9.15 -22.83
C ALA A 98 28.12 10.11 -21.75
N GLN A 99 27.39 9.59 -20.75
CA GLN A 99 26.89 10.36 -19.60
C GLN A 99 28.04 10.94 -18.76
N ASN A 100 29.10 10.16 -18.52
CA ASN A 100 30.29 10.63 -17.80
C ASN A 100 30.96 11.81 -18.54
N ALA A 101 31.21 11.67 -19.84
CA ALA A 101 31.77 12.72 -20.68
C ALA A 101 30.91 14.00 -20.69
N ALA A 102 29.59 13.86 -20.86
CA ALA A 102 28.67 15.00 -20.81
C ALA A 102 28.66 15.71 -19.44
N SER A 103 28.82 14.96 -18.34
CA SER A 103 28.94 15.53 -17.00
C SER A 103 30.25 16.29 -16.76
N ALA A 104 31.30 15.99 -17.53
CA ALA A 104 32.57 16.72 -17.56
C ALA A 104 32.57 17.92 -18.52
N GLY A 105 31.49 18.11 -19.32
CA GLY A 105 31.41 19.11 -20.38
C GLY A 105 32.10 18.70 -21.69
N GLU A 106 32.49 17.44 -21.83
CA GLU A 106 33.15 16.91 -23.03
C GLU A 106 32.13 16.48 -24.10
N ASP A 107 31.35 17.44 -24.64
CA ASP A 107 30.26 17.16 -25.58
C ASP A 107 30.71 16.47 -26.90
N TRP A 108 32.00 16.50 -27.24
CA TRP A 108 32.56 15.70 -28.33
C TRP A 108 32.72 14.22 -27.94
N SER A 109 33.38 13.94 -26.81
CA SER A 109 33.53 12.59 -26.24
C SER A 109 32.15 11.96 -25.95
N ALA A 110 31.22 12.76 -25.43
CA ALA A 110 29.85 12.34 -25.14
C ALA A 110 29.07 11.93 -26.40
N LEU A 111 29.23 12.68 -27.50
CA LEU A 111 28.59 12.35 -28.77
C LEU A 111 29.13 11.04 -29.35
N ASP A 112 30.45 10.85 -29.33
CA ASP A 112 31.09 9.64 -29.86
C ASP A 112 30.70 8.39 -29.06
N PHE A 113 30.73 8.45 -27.72
CA PHE A 113 30.28 7.33 -26.88
C PHE A 113 28.77 7.06 -27.01
N ALA A 114 27.93 8.08 -27.19
CA ALA A 114 26.50 7.86 -27.46
C ALA A 114 26.25 7.23 -28.84
N TRP A 115 27.03 7.61 -29.85
CA TRP A 115 26.99 6.97 -31.16
C TRP A 115 27.49 5.53 -31.11
N GLN A 116 28.54 5.23 -30.34
CA GLN A 116 28.98 3.85 -30.08
C GLN A 116 27.89 3.02 -29.36
N ALA A 117 27.07 3.63 -28.50
CA ALA A 117 25.93 2.96 -27.87
C ALA A 117 24.82 2.62 -28.89
N ILE A 118 24.49 3.57 -29.80
CA ILE A 118 23.58 3.34 -30.94
C ILE A 118 24.05 2.17 -31.76
N LEU A 119 25.31 2.21 -32.23
CA LEU A 119 25.87 1.18 -33.11
C LEU A 119 25.86 -0.21 -32.45
N ALA A 120 26.19 -0.30 -31.15
CA ALA A 120 26.14 -1.56 -30.42
C ALA A 120 24.71 -2.06 -30.08
N GLY A 121 23.67 -1.25 -30.32
CA GLY A 121 22.26 -1.66 -30.25
C GLY A 121 21.42 -1.05 -29.11
N ASP A 122 21.87 0.01 -28.43
CA ASP A 122 20.98 0.80 -27.56
C ASP A 122 20.05 1.67 -28.41
N ASP A 123 18.91 1.10 -28.80
CA ASP A 123 17.85 1.79 -29.53
C ASP A 123 16.76 2.36 -28.59
N SER A 124 17.14 2.80 -27.38
CA SER A 124 16.19 3.33 -26.39
C SER A 124 15.86 4.80 -26.59
N ALA A 125 14.63 5.20 -26.24
CA ALA A 125 14.21 6.61 -26.27
C ALA A 125 15.04 7.50 -25.34
N GLN A 126 15.57 6.97 -24.24
CA GLN A 126 16.44 7.70 -23.31
C GLN A 126 17.78 8.04 -23.96
N MET A 127 18.40 7.05 -24.62
CA MET A 127 19.64 7.25 -25.37
C MET A 127 19.40 8.27 -26.50
N TRP A 128 18.32 8.11 -27.30
CA TRP A 128 18.04 9.01 -28.43
C TRP A 128 17.79 10.46 -27.99
N ALA A 129 17.14 10.67 -26.84
CA ALA A 129 16.96 12.00 -26.24
C ALA A 129 18.28 12.60 -25.75
N PHE A 130 19.16 11.79 -25.15
CA PHE A 130 20.51 12.22 -24.76
C PHE A 130 21.36 12.62 -25.98
N TYR A 131 21.33 11.82 -27.05
CA TYR A 131 22.03 12.12 -28.29
C TYR A 131 21.50 13.39 -28.96
N ALA A 132 20.20 13.67 -28.84
CA ALA A 132 19.59 14.91 -29.30
C ALA A 132 20.10 16.15 -28.54
N ASP A 133 20.15 16.09 -27.20
CA ASP A 133 20.66 17.17 -26.34
C ASP A 133 22.13 17.50 -26.63
N ILE A 134 23.00 16.50 -26.75
CA ILE A 134 24.42 16.71 -27.07
C ILE A 134 24.60 17.36 -28.45
N ASN A 135 23.83 16.94 -29.47
CA ASN A 135 23.85 17.60 -30.78
C ASN A 135 23.38 19.06 -30.68
N ARG A 136 22.33 19.33 -29.88
CA ARG A 136 21.77 20.68 -29.71
C ARG A 136 22.73 21.62 -28.99
N ARG A 137 23.38 21.18 -27.90
CA ARG A 137 24.44 21.93 -27.21
C ARG A 137 25.60 22.30 -28.14
N ARG A 138 25.90 21.42 -29.11
CA ARG A 138 26.91 21.63 -30.13
C ARG A 138 26.43 22.40 -31.39
N GLY A 139 25.20 22.91 -31.39
CA GLY A 139 24.63 23.70 -32.49
C GLY A 139 24.24 22.90 -33.74
N ASN A 140 24.20 21.56 -33.66
CA ASN A 140 23.83 20.69 -34.77
C ASN A 140 22.31 20.42 -34.77
N ASN A 141 21.53 21.44 -35.12
CA ASN A 141 20.07 21.43 -34.98
C ASN A 141 19.39 20.35 -35.82
N ASP A 142 19.82 20.10 -37.06
CA ASP A 142 19.30 19.02 -37.92
C ASP A 142 19.42 17.64 -37.24
N GLN A 143 20.61 17.31 -36.74
CA GLN A 143 20.86 16.02 -36.09
C GLN A 143 20.14 15.93 -34.73
N ALA A 144 20.06 17.04 -33.99
CA ALA A 144 19.29 17.12 -32.74
C ALA A 144 17.80 16.86 -32.98
N LEU A 145 17.23 17.46 -34.03
CA LEU A 145 15.83 17.30 -34.42
C LEU A 145 15.51 15.85 -34.79
N LEU A 146 16.29 15.25 -35.70
CA LEU A 146 16.11 13.85 -36.11
C LEU A 146 16.26 12.88 -34.94
N SER A 147 17.20 13.13 -34.02
CA SER A 147 17.38 12.33 -32.80
C SER A 147 16.22 12.49 -31.82
N ALA A 148 15.69 13.70 -31.64
CA ALA A 148 14.54 13.95 -30.77
C ALA A 148 13.23 13.35 -31.33
N LEU A 149 13.01 13.43 -32.65
CA LEU A 149 11.91 12.74 -33.33
C LEU A 149 12.05 11.21 -33.21
N THR A 150 13.28 10.69 -33.28
CA THR A 150 13.58 9.26 -33.04
C THR A 150 13.24 8.86 -31.59
N ALA A 151 13.54 9.71 -30.59
CA ALA A 151 13.14 9.50 -29.20
C ALA A 151 11.61 9.57 -29.00
N ILE A 152 10.91 10.48 -29.69
CA ILE A 152 9.44 10.59 -29.67
C ILE A 152 8.78 9.32 -30.23
N ALA A 153 9.31 8.78 -31.33
CA ALA A 153 8.83 7.56 -31.96
C ALA A 153 9.01 6.30 -31.09
N LYS A 154 9.92 6.33 -30.10
CA LYS A 154 10.29 5.20 -29.23
C LYS A 154 9.83 5.35 -27.77
N SER A 155 9.23 6.47 -27.40
CA SER A 155 8.79 6.78 -26.02
C SER A 155 7.30 6.53 -25.80
N SER A 156 6.87 6.36 -24.54
CA SER A 156 5.44 6.28 -24.22
C SER A 156 4.78 7.65 -24.36
N ARG A 157 3.45 7.67 -24.54
CA ARG A 157 2.68 8.94 -24.65
C ARG A 157 2.84 9.84 -23.41
N ALA A 158 3.16 9.28 -22.23
CA ALA A 158 3.40 10.05 -21.02
C ALA A 158 4.77 10.78 -21.05
N ASP A 159 5.80 10.13 -21.61
CA ASP A 159 7.19 10.64 -21.61
C ASP A 159 7.47 11.59 -22.79
N GLN A 160 6.61 11.55 -23.81
CA GLN A 160 6.73 12.39 -25.01
C GLN A 160 6.63 13.92 -24.74
N GLY A 161 6.04 14.36 -23.62
CA GLY A 161 5.77 15.78 -23.35
C GLY A 161 7.01 16.68 -23.44
N PRO A 162 8.05 16.45 -22.63
CA PRO A 162 9.31 17.20 -22.70
C PRO A 162 10.04 17.08 -24.04
N LEU A 163 9.92 15.95 -24.74
CA LEU A 163 10.55 15.77 -26.05
C LEU A 163 9.91 16.65 -27.12
N TYR A 164 8.57 16.80 -27.11
CA TYR A 164 7.88 17.74 -27.99
C TYR A 164 8.18 19.21 -27.65
N GLN A 165 8.44 19.54 -26.38
CA GLN A 165 8.96 20.86 -26.02
C GLN A 165 10.34 21.09 -26.65
N PHE A 166 11.28 20.17 -26.46
CA PHE A 166 12.64 20.25 -27.01
C PHE A 166 12.66 20.36 -28.55
N VAL A 167 11.78 19.63 -29.25
CA VAL A 167 11.60 19.76 -30.70
C VAL A 167 11.11 21.17 -31.09
N GLY A 168 10.15 21.73 -30.35
CA GLY A 168 9.69 23.11 -30.58
C GLY A 168 10.78 24.16 -30.31
N GLU A 169 11.63 23.94 -29.29
CA GLU A 169 12.78 24.80 -28.97
C GLU A 169 13.90 24.73 -30.03
N ILE A 170 13.95 23.68 -30.87
CA ILE A 170 14.79 23.64 -32.06
C ILE A 170 14.15 24.46 -33.18
N TYR A 171 12.89 24.14 -33.55
CA TYR A 171 12.18 24.86 -34.61
C TYR A 171 12.12 26.37 -34.37
N GLU A 172 11.88 26.81 -33.14
CA GLU A 172 11.82 28.23 -32.79
C GLU A 172 13.19 28.92 -32.96
N ALA A 173 14.29 28.25 -32.64
CA ALA A 173 15.63 28.80 -32.86
C ALA A 173 16.00 28.86 -34.36
N ASP A 174 15.49 27.92 -35.15
CA ASP A 174 15.59 27.92 -36.63
C ASP A 174 14.53 28.83 -37.28
N SER A 175 13.78 29.62 -36.49
CA SER A 175 12.72 30.56 -36.91
C SER A 175 11.50 29.91 -37.63
N LEU A 176 11.30 28.61 -37.44
CA LEU A 176 10.20 27.82 -37.99
C LEU A 176 8.98 27.85 -37.05
N ASN A 177 8.32 29.01 -36.97
CA ASN A 177 7.27 29.28 -35.98
C ASN A 177 6.05 28.32 -36.05
N GLU A 178 5.57 27.95 -37.23
CA GLU A 178 4.41 27.04 -37.36
C GLU A 178 4.72 25.62 -36.83
N PRO A 179 5.83 24.96 -37.24
CA PRO A 179 6.31 23.74 -36.57
C PRO A 179 6.54 23.87 -35.06
N ALA A 180 7.11 24.99 -34.59
CA ALA A 180 7.31 25.23 -33.17
C ALA A 180 5.97 25.27 -32.41
N ILE A 181 4.97 25.98 -32.93
CA ILE A 181 3.61 26.05 -32.37
C ILE A 181 2.97 24.67 -32.27
N GLU A 182 3.04 23.84 -33.32
CA GLU A 182 2.47 22.47 -33.30
C GLU A 182 3.21 21.55 -32.33
N ALA A 183 4.54 21.59 -32.29
CA ALA A 183 5.34 20.82 -31.32
C ALA A 183 5.00 21.25 -29.87
N TYR A 184 4.91 22.56 -29.61
CA TYR A 184 4.52 23.10 -28.30
C TYR A 184 3.08 22.74 -27.92
N ARG A 185 2.11 22.74 -28.85
CA ARG A 185 0.75 22.21 -28.60
C ARG A 185 0.81 20.74 -28.17
N ARG A 186 1.54 19.90 -28.92
CA ARG A 186 1.72 18.46 -28.61
C ARG A 186 2.35 18.21 -27.23
N ALA A 187 3.21 19.10 -26.75
CA ALA A 187 3.78 19.04 -25.41
C ALA A 187 2.76 19.42 -24.31
N VAL A 188 1.99 20.49 -24.51
CA VAL A 188 0.94 20.93 -23.56
C VAL A 188 -0.19 19.89 -23.44
N ASP A 189 -0.60 19.26 -24.55
CA ASP A 189 -1.53 18.12 -24.58
C ASP A 189 -1.02 16.88 -23.84
N ARG A 190 0.28 16.81 -23.56
CA ARG A 190 0.96 15.73 -22.81
C ARG A 190 1.33 16.15 -21.38
N GLY A 191 0.74 17.23 -20.88
CA GLY A 191 0.86 17.64 -19.47
C GLY A 191 1.99 18.61 -19.17
N VAL A 192 2.73 19.10 -20.15
CA VAL A 192 3.69 20.20 -19.92
C VAL A 192 2.94 21.50 -19.59
N ARG A 193 3.45 22.27 -18.61
CA ARG A 193 2.82 23.47 -18.03
C ARG A 193 3.89 24.52 -17.71
N GLY A 194 3.48 25.69 -17.22
CA GLY A 194 4.39 26.78 -16.87
C GLY A 194 4.86 27.59 -18.10
N PRO A 195 6.14 28.01 -18.19
CA PRO A 195 6.63 28.95 -19.20
C PRO A 195 6.32 28.58 -20.66
N LEU A 196 6.24 27.29 -20.98
CA LEU A 196 5.85 26.83 -22.33
C LEU A 196 4.43 27.27 -22.72
N VAL A 197 3.49 27.28 -21.77
CA VAL A 197 2.09 27.66 -22.00
C VAL A 197 1.95 29.16 -22.22
N GLU A 198 2.80 29.97 -21.57
CA GLU A 198 2.95 31.40 -21.88
C GLU A 198 3.58 31.62 -23.25
N ARG A 199 4.66 30.88 -23.59
CA ARG A 199 5.37 31.03 -24.86
C ARG A 199 4.51 30.64 -26.06
N LEU A 200 3.75 29.55 -25.95
CA LEU A 200 2.80 29.12 -26.97
C LEU A 200 1.68 30.15 -27.20
N ALA A 201 1.19 30.81 -26.14
CA ALA A 201 0.21 31.89 -26.27
C ALA A 201 0.81 33.16 -26.91
N GLN A 202 2.07 33.48 -26.64
CA GLN A 202 2.80 34.56 -27.33
C GLN A 202 2.95 34.28 -28.84
N LEU A 203 3.31 33.05 -29.21
CA LEU A 203 3.55 32.65 -30.60
C LEU A 203 2.25 32.56 -31.42
N THR A 204 1.18 32.03 -30.83
CA THR A 204 -0.12 31.86 -31.51
C THR A 204 -0.99 33.12 -31.51
N GLY A 205 -0.78 34.05 -30.58
CA GLY A 205 -1.68 35.18 -30.34
C GLY A 205 -3.08 34.76 -29.87
N GLU A 206 -3.28 33.51 -29.45
CA GLU A 206 -4.59 32.98 -29.08
C GLU A 206 -5.15 33.65 -27.82
N ARG A 207 -6.46 33.92 -27.86
CA ARG A 207 -7.20 34.57 -26.77
C ARG A 207 -7.93 33.54 -25.94
N LEU A 208 -8.15 33.85 -24.66
CA LEU A 208 -9.01 33.02 -23.81
C LEU A 208 -10.46 33.13 -24.30
N ALA A 209 -11.09 31.99 -24.56
CA ALA A 209 -12.46 31.87 -25.05
C ALA A 209 -13.19 30.74 -24.30
N MET A 210 -14.48 30.93 -24.02
CA MET A 210 -15.32 29.86 -23.48
C MET A 210 -15.63 28.84 -24.59
N ARG A 211 -15.42 27.56 -24.31
CA ARG A 211 -15.64 26.41 -25.22
C ARG A 211 -16.92 25.65 -24.91
N GLN A 212 -17.28 25.53 -23.63
CA GLN A 212 -18.46 24.80 -23.16
C GLN A 212 -19.07 25.51 -21.96
N PHE A 213 -20.39 25.39 -21.83
CA PHE A 213 -21.18 25.85 -20.69
C PHE A 213 -22.11 24.71 -20.25
N THR A 214 -22.28 24.47 -18.95
CA THR A 214 -23.06 23.33 -18.46
C THR A 214 -23.72 23.65 -17.11
N VAL A 215 -25.02 23.34 -17.00
CA VAL A 215 -25.84 23.56 -15.80
C VAL A 215 -26.10 22.21 -15.13
N ASN A 216 -25.57 22.02 -13.93
CA ASN A 216 -25.72 20.80 -13.13
C ASN A 216 -26.89 20.97 -12.14
N ALA A 217 -28.12 20.87 -12.62
CA ALA A 217 -29.33 21.13 -11.82
C ALA A 217 -29.73 19.98 -10.87
N ASP A 218 -29.27 18.74 -11.10
CA ASP A 218 -29.74 17.54 -10.37
C ASP A 218 -29.09 17.32 -9.00
N ARG A 219 -28.11 18.15 -8.64
CA ARG A 219 -27.35 18.08 -7.38
C ARG A 219 -28.11 18.79 -6.26
N ASP A 220 -27.97 18.32 -5.02
CA ASP A 220 -28.54 18.99 -3.83
C ASP A 220 -27.96 20.40 -3.58
N SER A 221 -26.82 20.70 -4.21
CA SER A 221 -26.29 22.05 -4.41
C SER A 221 -25.98 22.21 -5.90
N PRO A 222 -26.85 22.86 -6.69
CA PRO A 222 -26.63 23.10 -8.11
C PRO A 222 -25.33 23.86 -8.39
N SER A 223 -24.73 23.55 -9.54
CA SER A 223 -23.57 24.28 -10.04
C SER A 223 -23.68 24.61 -11.52
N VAL A 224 -22.97 25.65 -11.95
CA VAL A 224 -22.88 26.09 -13.34
C VAL A 224 -21.40 26.22 -13.70
N CYS A 225 -20.97 25.44 -14.69
CA CYS A 225 -19.56 25.34 -15.07
C CYS A 225 -19.33 25.88 -16.49
N ALA A 226 -18.31 26.71 -16.62
CA ALA A 226 -17.81 27.25 -17.88
C ALA A 226 -16.39 26.72 -18.12
N ARG A 227 -16.18 26.07 -19.27
CA ARG A 227 -14.88 25.53 -19.68
C ARG A 227 -14.28 26.36 -20.79
N PHE A 228 -12.98 26.63 -20.73
CA PHE A 228 -12.26 27.57 -21.58
C PHE A 228 -11.25 26.91 -22.53
N SER A 229 -10.69 27.70 -23.45
CA SER A 229 -9.67 27.28 -24.43
C SER A 229 -8.28 27.03 -23.84
N TRP A 230 -7.99 27.57 -22.66
CA TRP A 230 -6.71 27.44 -21.96
C TRP A 230 -6.96 27.17 -20.46
N PRO A 231 -5.99 26.56 -19.74
CA PRO A 231 -6.03 26.49 -18.29
C PRO A 231 -6.13 27.89 -17.67
N LEU A 232 -6.92 28.02 -16.61
CA LEU A 232 -7.08 29.22 -15.81
C LEU A 232 -5.90 29.38 -14.83
N ALA A 233 -5.61 30.62 -14.43
CA ALA A 233 -4.49 30.92 -13.54
C ALA A 233 -4.76 30.40 -12.12
N ASP A 234 -3.76 29.72 -11.53
CA ASP A 234 -3.87 29.04 -10.24
C ASP A 234 -3.44 29.89 -9.04
N GLN A 235 -2.59 30.91 -9.26
CA GLN A 235 -2.06 31.79 -8.22
C GLN A 235 -2.53 33.25 -8.37
N GLY A 236 -2.81 33.90 -7.24
CA GLY A 236 -2.96 35.37 -7.16
C GLY A 236 -4.23 35.97 -7.80
N VAL A 237 -5.19 35.16 -8.26
CA VAL A 237 -6.41 35.63 -8.93
C VAL A 237 -7.65 35.37 -8.06
N ASN A 238 -8.40 36.43 -7.77
CA ASN A 238 -9.75 36.32 -7.20
C ASN A 238 -10.78 36.23 -8.33
N TYR A 239 -11.25 35.02 -8.65
CA TYR A 239 -12.20 34.81 -9.74
C TYR A 239 -13.59 35.46 -9.51
N ALA A 240 -13.95 35.79 -8.26
CA ALA A 240 -15.17 36.54 -7.97
C ALA A 240 -15.19 37.94 -8.60
N ASP A 241 -14.03 38.58 -8.80
CA ASP A 241 -13.95 39.90 -9.43
C ASP A 241 -14.26 39.86 -10.94
N PHE A 242 -14.23 38.66 -11.55
CA PHE A 242 -14.54 38.43 -12.96
C PHE A 242 -15.94 37.82 -13.19
N VAL A 243 -16.71 37.56 -12.13
CA VAL A 243 -18.07 37.00 -12.20
C VAL A 243 -19.08 38.07 -11.77
N ALA A 244 -20.20 38.15 -12.47
CA ALA A 244 -21.36 38.96 -12.07
C ALA A 244 -22.66 38.22 -12.38
N LEU A 245 -23.62 38.28 -11.45
CA LEU A 245 -24.93 37.65 -11.56
C LEU A 245 -26.03 38.70 -11.45
N SER A 246 -27.06 38.64 -12.30
CA SER A 246 -28.14 39.63 -12.33
C SER A 246 -29.00 39.65 -11.05
N ASP A 247 -29.03 38.54 -10.31
CA ASP A 247 -29.72 38.41 -9.01
C ASP A 247 -28.89 38.94 -7.82
N ASN A 248 -27.64 39.34 -8.05
CA ASN A 248 -26.65 39.75 -7.04
C ASN A 248 -26.30 38.66 -6.01
N SER A 249 -26.57 37.37 -6.31
CA SER A 249 -26.13 36.26 -5.47
C SER A 249 -24.60 36.10 -5.49
N LYS A 250 -24.07 35.40 -4.48
CA LYS A 250 -22.63 35.19 -4.26
C LYS A 250 -22.32 33.71 -4.02
N PRO A 251 -22.38 32.88 -5.07
CA PRO A 251 -22.02 31.46 -4.99
C PRO A 251 -20.54 31.27 -4.65
N ASN A 252 -20.19 30.06 -4.22
CA ASN A 252 -18.79 29.63 -4.19
C ASN A 252 -18.26 29.55 -5.63
N ILE A 253 -16.97 29.85 -5.85
CA ILE A 253 -16.34 29.73 -7.16
C ILE A 253 -15.16 28.77 -7.05
N ALA A 254 -15.29 27.62 -7.70
CA ALA A 254 -14.25 26.62 -7.85
C ALA A 254 -13.60 26.75 -9.24
N VAL A 255 -12.28 26.58 -9.31
CA VAL A 255 -11.50 26.58 -10.56
C VAL A 255 -10.61 25.34 -10.60
N SER A 256 -10.57 24.66 -11.75
CA SER A 256 -9.82 23.42 -11.96
C SER A 256 -9.36 23.32 -13.41
N ASP A 257 -8.04 23.46 -13.65
CA ASP A 257 -7.44 23.53 -15.00
C ASP A 257 -8.21 24.53 -15.89
N SER A 258 -8.91 24.05 -16.91
CA SER A 258 -9.64 24.85 -17.90
C SER A 258 -11.09 25.16 -17.53
N GLU A 259 -11.55 24.81 -16.32
CA GLU A 259 -12.95 24.95 -15.89
C GLU A 259 -13.12 25.88 -14.68
N LEU A 260 -14.19 26.69 -14.71
CA LEU A 260 -14.67 27.55 -13.61
C LEU A 260 -16.13 27.19 -13.31
N CYS A 261 -16.40 26.74 -12.09
CA CYS A 261 -17.73 26.37 -11.62
C CYS A 261 -18.22 27.34 -10.53
N LEU A 262 -19.46 27.81 -10.67
CA LEU A 262 -20.22 28.48 -9.62
C LEU A 262 -21.02 27.41 -8.86
N GLU A 263 -20.89 27.33 -7.54
CA GLU A 263 -21.54 26.33 -6.69
C GLU A 263 -22.38 26.97 -5.57
N GLY A 264 -23.41 26.28 -5.10
CA GLY A 264 -24.32 26.82 -4.07
C GLY A 264 -25.41 27.71 -4.67
N LEU A 265 -25.79 27.45 -5.93
CA LEU A 265 -26.87 28.15 -6.63
C LEU A 265 -28.25 27.63 -6.18
N THR A 266 -29.30 28.42 -6.38
CA THR A 266 -30.66 28.09 -5.93
C THR A 266 -31.48 27.40 -7.02
N HIS A 267 -32.16 26.30 -6.69
CA HIS A 267 -33.10 25.63 -7.60
C HIS A 267 -34.34 26.48 -7.91
N GLY A 268 -34.81 26.42 -9.15
CA GLY A 268 -35.93 27.23 -9.64
C GLY A 268 -35.58 28.71 -9.86
N ALA A 269 -34.30 29.10 -9.76
CA ALA A 269 -33.83 30.44 -10.06
C ALA A 269 -33.51 30.62 -11.55
N GLN A 270 -33.75 31.82 -12.07
CA GLN A 270 -33.29 32.26 -13.38
C GLN A 270 -32.52 33.57 -13.25
N PHE A 271 -31.32 33.65 -13.84
CA PHE A 271 -30.43 34.81 -13.77
C PHE A 271 -29.48 34.85 -14.97
N ASP A 272 -28.97 36.03 -15.30
CA ASP A 272 -27.87 36.17 -16.26
C ASP A 272 -26.52 36.09 -15.55
N LEU A 273 -25.67 35.15 -15.98
CA LEU A 273 -24.26 35.04 -15.58
C LEU A 273 -23.39 35.78 -16.59
N THR A 274 -22.68 36.81 -16.14
CA THR A 274 -21.68 37.53 -16.93
C THR A 274 -20.28 37.24 -16.43
N LEU A 275 -19.47 36.63 -17.31
CA LEU A 275 -18.03 36.52 -17.20
C LEU A 275 -17.40 37.79 -17.78
N ARG A 276 -16.67 38.56 -16.98
CA ARG A 276 -16.12 39.87 -17.35
C ARG A 276 -14.88 39.74 -18.23
N ALA A 277 -14.68 40.71 -19.12
CA ALA A 277 -13.42 40.86 -19.84
C ALA A 277 -12.24 41.03 -18.85
N GLY A 278 -11.06 40.55 -19.24
CA GLY A 278 -9.86 40.56 -18.42
C GLY A 278 -9.62 39.29 -17.59
N LEU A 279 -10.60 38.36 -17.52
CA LEU A 279 -10.49 37.06 -16.83
C LEU A 279 -9.22 36.31 -17.31
N PRO A 280 -8.28 35.95 -16.42
CA PRO A 280 -6.96 35.48 -16.82
C PRO A 280 -6.85 33.95 -16.94
N ALA A 281 -6.04 33.53 -17.92
CA ALA A 281 -5.51 32.19 -18.11
C ALA A 281 -4.11 32.04 -17.46
N ALA A 282 -3.69 30.80 -17.19
CA ALA A 282 -2.32 30.48 -16.79
C ALA A 282 -1.27 30.83 -17.85
N SER A 283 -1.67 30.98 -19.12
CA SER A 283 -0.82 31.48 -20.21
C SER A 283 -0.61 33.00 -20.22
N GLY A 284 -1.17 33.73 -19.25
CA GLY A 284 -1.24 35.19 -19.25
C GLY A 284 -2.28 35.77 -20.23
N ALA A 285 -2.85 34.95 -21.12
CA ALA A 285 -3.95 35.35 -22.00
C ALA A 285 -5.19 35.75 -21.17
N ARG A 286 -6.02 36.64 -21.73
CA ARG A 286 -7.22 37.16 -21.05
C ARG A 286 -8.46 37.05 -21.93
N LEU A 287 -9.62 36.90 -21.29
CA LEU A 287 -10.92 36.95 -21.96
C LEU A 287 -11.14 38.36 -22.53
N ALA A 288 -11.22 38.48 -23.87
CA ALA A 288 -11.10 39.77 -24.55
C ALA A 288 -12.36 40.66 -24.50
N ALA A 289 -13.54 40.06 -24.29
CA ALA A 289 -14.83 40.73 -24.20
C ALA A 289 -15.71 39.99 -23.17
N PRO A 290 -16.66 40.65 -22.49
CA PRO A 290 -17.53 39.96 -21.55
C PRO A 290 -18.43 38.94 -22.26
N ILE A 291 -18.67 37.80 -21.62
CA ILE A 291 -19.61 36.76 -22.08
C ILE A 291 -20.76 36.70 -21.08
N THR A 292 -21.99 36.90 -21.56
CA THR A 292 -23.21 36.72 -20.76
C THR A 292 -23.95 35.45 -21.21
N GLN A 293 -24.44 34.67 -20.25
CA GLN A 293 -25.27 33.48 -20.46
C GLN A 293 -26.54 33.60 -19.61
N ASN A 294 -27.71 33.34 -20.20
CA ASN A 294 -28.94 33.21 -19.43
C ASN A 294 -28.98 31.81 -18.79
N VAL A 295 -29.13 31.76 -17.47
CA VAL A 295 -29.09 30.53 -16.68
C VAL A 295 -30.46 30.29 -16.08
N THR A 296 -31.00 29.10 -16.29
CA THR A 296 -32.19 28.60 -15.60
C THR A 296 -31.80 27.35 -14.83
N ILE A 297 -31.88 27.39 -13.50
CA ILE A 297 -31.69 26.20 -12.65
C ILE A 297 -33.05 25.54 -12.47
N GLY A 298 -33.16 24.26 -12.84
CA GLY A 298 -34.39 23.48 -12.64
C GLY A 298 -34.81 23.40 -11.17
N ASP A 299 -36.10 23.12 -10.96
CA ASP A 299 -36.59 22.65 -9.67
C ASP A 299 -35.89 21.34 -9.27
N ARG A 300 -35.90 21.01 -7.97
CA ARG A 300 -35.48 19.67 -7.54
C ARG A 300 -36.49 18.63 -8.05
N PRO A 301 -36.03 17.46 -8.55
CA PRO A 301 -36.94 16.37 -8.87
C PRO A 301 -37.72 15.96 -7.62
N ALA A 302 -39.00 15.65 -7.80
CA ALA A 302 -39.87 15.19 -6.72
C ALA A 302 -39.32 13.89 -6.12
N ARG A 303 -39.02 13.89 -4.81
CA ARG A 303 -38.31 12.79 -4.14
C ARG A 303 -38.92 12.50 -2.77
N LEU A 304 -39.03 11.22 -2.46
CA LEU A 304 -39.24 10.68 -1.11
C LEU A 304 -38.05 9.79 -0.75
N ALA A 305 -37.60 9.79 0.51
CA ALA A 305 -36.59 8.87 1.02
C ALA A 305 -36.75 8.69 2.53
N PHE A 306 -36.41 7.52 3.08
CA PHE A 306 -36.29 7.36 4.53
C PHE A 306 -34.84 7.61 4.95
N ARG A 307 -34.61 8.49 5.94
CA ARG A 307 -33.26 8.97 6.30
C ARG A 307 -32.46 8.02 7.21
N SER A 308 -32.81 6.73 7.26
CA SER A 308 -32.31 5.80 8.29
C SER A 308 -32.07 4.38 7.78
N ASP A 309 -30.80 4.03 7.65
CA ASP A 309 -30.30 2.64 7.55
C ASP A 309 -30.62 1.79 8.79
N LYS A 310 -30.96 2.44 9.92
CA LYS A 310 -31.16 1.78 11.21
C LYS A 310 -32.44 0.95 11.22
N TYR A 311 -32.21 -0.35 11.29
CA TYR A 311 -33.23 -1.38 11.25
C TYR A 311 -34.07 -1.52 12.54
N ILE A 312 -33.62 -0.98 13.67
CA ILE A 312 -34.24 -1.20 14.98
C ILE A 312 -34.83 0.12 15.47
N LEU A 313 -36.13 0.13 15.75
CA LEU A 313 -36.81 1.22 16.45
C LEU A 313 -37.05 0.83 17.91
N PRO A 314 -36.34 1.45 18.87
CA PRO A 314 -36.57 1.22 20.29
C PRO A 314 -38.01 1.55 20.69
N ARG A 315 -38.59 0.78 21.62
CA ARG A 315 -39.96 0.97 22.15
C ARG A 315 -40.14 2.29 22.95
N VAL A 316 -39.09 3.09 23.15
CA VAL A 316 -39.13 4.38 23.84
C VAL A 316 -39.65 5.47 22.89
N LYS A 317 -40.79 6.09 23.22
CA LYS A 317 -41.48 7.21 22.51
C LYS A 317 -40.70 7.75 21.29
N SER A 318 -40.80 7.06 20.16
CA SER A 318 -40.09 7.45 18.95
C SER A 318 -40.77 8.64 18.26
N ALA A 319 -40.02 9.41 17.48
CA ALA A 319 -40.57 10.45 16.62
C ALA A 319 -41.21 9.90 15.33
N GLY A 320 -41.49 8.59 15.26
CA GLY A 320 -41.85 7.88 14.04
C GLY A 320 -40.65 7.52 13.16
N ALA A 321 -40.91 6.91 12.00
CA ALA A 321 -39.89 6.72 10.98
C ALA A 321 -39.65 8.04 10.22
N PRO A 322 -38.39 8.50 10.05
CA PRO A 322 -38.08 9.80 9.44
C PRO A 322 -38.11 9.72 7.90
N LEU A 323 -39.26 10.07 7.32
CA LEU A 323 -39.45 10.25 5.88
C LEU A 323 -39.04 11.67 5.50
N SER A 324 -38.07 11.85 4.59
CA SER A 324 -37.85 13.14 3.95
C SER A 324 -38.52 13.24 2.59
N ALA A 325 -38.92 14.47 2.26
CA ALA A 325 -39.62 14.81 1.04
C ALA A 325 -39.06 16.09 0.42
N VAL A 326 -39.08 16.14 -0.91
CA VAL A 326 -38.77 17.33 -1.73
C VAL A 326 -39.82 17.38 -2.85
N ASN A 327 -40.52 18.51 -3.00
CA ASN A 327 -41.51 18.74 -4.08
C ASN A 327 -42.61 17.65 -4.22
N VAL A 328 -42.96 16.97 -3.12
CA VAL A 328 -44.07 16.00 -3.05
C VAL A 328 -45.08 16.49 -2.02
N ALA A 329 -46.32 16.76 -2.45
CA ALA A 329 -47.37 17.33 -1.59
C ALA A 329 -48.10 16.30 -0.71
N GLN A 330 -48.15 15.04 -1.15
CA GLN A 330 -48.81 13.93 -0.47
C GLN A 330 -48.07 12.63 -0.76
N ALA A 331 -48.02 11.72 0.21
CA ALA A 331 -47.50 10.36 0.01
C ALA A 331 -48.50 9.29 0.46
N GLU A 332 -48.66 8.26 -0.36
CA GLU A 332 -49.23 6.98 0.04
C GLU A 332 -48.16 6.23 0.82
N ILE A 333 -48.46 5.92 2.07
CA ILE A 333 -47.61 5.14 2.97
C ILE A 333 -48.28 3.78 3.19
N THR A 334 -47.54 2.69 3.01
CA THR A 334 -48.02 1.33 3.24
C THR A 334 -47.09 0.60 4.19
N ILE A 335 -47.65 -0.18 5.11
CA ILE A 335 -46.91 -1.03 6.05
C ILE A 335 -47.22 -2.50 5.73
N TYR A 336 -46.16 -3.24 5.44
CA TYR A 336 -46.18 -4.70 5.34
C TYR A 336 -45.56 -5.34 6.60
N GLN A 337 -46.03 -6.53 6.95
CA GLN A 337 -45.46 -7.37 8.01
C GLN A 337 -45.06 -8.74 7.46
N VAL A 338 -43.78 -9.07 7.56
CA VAL A 338 -43.24 -10.43 7.42
C VAL A 338 -43.27 -11.08 8.83
N PRO A 339 -44.12 -12.09 9.06
CA PRO A 339 -44.20 -12.76 10.36
C PRO A 339 -42.93 -13.57 10.66
N GLU A 340 -42.67 -13.78 11.95
CA GLU A 340 -41.52 -14.57 12.47
C GLU A 340 -41.18 -15.81 11.63
N ARG A 341 -42.18 -16.64 11.31
CA ARG A 341 -42.00 -17.91 10.59
C ARG A 341 -41.48 -17.78 9.16
N ASN A 342 -41.54 -16.59 8.54
CA ASN A 342 -41.07 -16.33 7.19
C ASN A 342 -39.77 -15.50 7.14
N LEU A 343 -39.16 -15.17 8.30
CA LEU A 343 -37.96 -14.34 8.36
C LEU A 343 -36.75 -14.99 7.70
N ALA A 344 -36.42 -16.25 8.02
CA ALA A 344 -35.20 -16.87 7.49
C ALA A 344 -35.18 -16.96 5.94
N PRO A 345 -36.30 -17.32 5.26
CA PRO A 345 -36.44 -17.22 3.81
C PRO A 345 -36.43 -15.78 3.28
N GLN A 346 -37.10 -14.82 3.93
CA GLN A 346 -37.12 -13.42 3.47
C GLN A 346 -35.71 -12.80 3.49
N LEU A 347 -34.96 -13.05 4.56
CA LEU A 347 -33.54 -12.67 4.72
C LEU A 347 -32.60 -13.50 3.82
N GLN A 348 -33.12 -14.44 3.03
CA GLN A 348 -32.36 -15.25 2.06
C GLN A 348 -32.49 -14.73 0.63
N GLN A 349 -33.50 -13.88 0.37
CA GLN A 349 -33.80 -13.34 -0.96
C GLN A 349 -33.03 -12.05 -1.30
N GLY A 350 -32.10 -11.62 -0.44
CA GLY A 350 -31.34 -10.37 -0.58
C GLY A 350 -32.15 -9.11 -0.24
N SER A 351 -33.32 -8.96 -0.87
CA SER A 351 -34.22 -7.78 -0.80
C SER A 351 -34.72 -7.38 0.59
N ALA A 352 -34.46 -8.18 1.63
CA ALA A 352 -34.73 -7.81 3.00
C ALA A 352 -33.68 -6.80 3.48
N LEU A 353 -34.14 -5.67 4.02
CA LEU A 353 -33.29 -4.57 4.53
C LEU A 353 -32.68 -3.69 3.41
N GLU A 354 -33.18 -3.80 2.18
CA GLU A 354 -32.90 -2.97 1.00
C GLU A 354 -34.15 -2.18 0.55
N GLU A 355 -34.07 -1.33 -0.48
CA GLU A 355 -35.27 -0.67 -1.02
C GLU A 355 -36.16 -1.65 -1.80
N LEU A 356 -37.47 -1.63 -1.51
CA LEU A 356 -38.42 -2.55 -2.13
C LEU A 356 -38.88 -2.06 -3.50
N TYR A 357 -38.67 -2.89 -4.52
CA TYR A 357 -39.37 -2.77 -5.79
C TYR A 357 -40.88 -3.11 -5.65
N PRO A 358 -41.76 -2.60 -6.53
CA PRO A 358 -43.19 -2.88 -6.51
C PRO A 358 -43.55 -4.38 -6.47
N TYR A 359 -42.84 -5.21 -7.25
CA TYR A 359 -43.04 -6.66 -7.24
C TYR A 359 -42.59 -7.33 -5.92
N ALA A 360 -41.59 -6.77 -5.24
CA ALA A 360 -41.11 -7.28 -3.97
C ALA A 360 -42.08 -6.93 -2.83
N ALA A 361 -42.61 -5.70 -2.82
CA ALA A 361 -43.69 -5.29 -1.93
C ALA A 361 -44.97 -6.15 -2.13
N ALA A 362 -45.35 -6.42 -3.38
CA ALA A 362 -46.46 -7.33 -3.70
C ALA A 362 -46.19 -8.77 -3.21
N ASN A 363 -44.99 -9.32 -3.44
CA ASN A 363 -44.60 -10.65 -2.95
C ASN A 363 -44.64 -10.76 -1.40
N ILE A 364 -44.35 -9.67 -0.68
CA ILE A 364 -44.56 -9.62 0.77
C ILE A 364 -46.04 -9.60 1.13
N SER A 365 -46.85 -8.79 0.45
CA SER A 365 -48.30 -8.73 0.71
C SER A 365 -49.04 -10.05 0.42
N GLU A 366 -48.63 -10.76 -0.64
CA GLU A 366 -49.31 -11.96 -1.15
C GLU A 366 -48.74 -13.29 -0.65
N ARG A 367 -47.45 -13.37 -0.28
CA ARG A 367 -46.76 -14.67 -0.07
C ARG A 367 -45.90 -14.75 1.19
N SER A 368 -44.96 -13.83 1.39
CA SER A 368 -44.02 -13.92 2.53
C SER A 368 -44.52 -13.22 3.79
N GLY A 369 -45.60 -12.43 3.71
CA GLY A 369 -46.15 -11.65 4.82
C GLY A 369 -47.61 -11.26 4.60
N ARG A 370 -47.92 -9.99 4.87
CA ARG A 370 -49.22 -9.33 4.62
C ARG A 370 -49.08 -7.82 4.66
N GLU A 371 -49.98 -7.08 4.00
CA GLU A 371 -50.25 -5.68 4.34
C GLU A 371 -50.94 -5.61 5.72
N VAL A 372 -50.63 -4.59 6.52
CA VAL A 372 -51.21 -4.39 7.87
C VAL A 372 -51.75 -2.98 8.12
N TRP A 373 -51.29 -1.98 7.37
CA TRP A 373 -51.79 -0.61 7.41
C TRP A 373 -51.50 0.10 6.09
N LYS A 374 -52.40 0.97 5.66
CA LYS A 374 -52.23 1.80 4.47
C LYS A 374 -52.95 3.13 4.65
N GLY A 375 -52.35 4.23 4.20
CA GLY A 375 -52.95 5.57 4.29
C GLY A 375 -52.18 6.64 3.52
N ILE A 376 -52.80 7.80 3.34
CA ILE A 376 -52.16 8.98 2.74
C ILE A 376 -51.71 9.93 3.86
N VAL A 377 -50.52 10.51 3.71
CA VAL A 377 -49.97 11.53 4.58
C VAL A 377 -49.78 12.81 3.77
N ASP A 378 -50.30 13.94 4.28
CA ASP A 378 -50.05 15.26 3.72
C ASP A 378 -48.61 15.68 4.02
N LEU A 379 -47.84 15.94 2.96
CA LEU A 379 -46.45 16.37 2.99
C LEU A 379 -46.39 17.81 2.49
N GLY A 380 -46.84 18.75 3.32
CA GLY A 380 -46.69 20.18 3.03
C GLY A 380 -45.22 20.60 2.94
N GLY A 381 -44.93 21.78 2.38
CA GLY A 381 -43.57 22.29 2.42
C GLY A 381 -43.31 23.50 1.52
N GLU A 382 -42.08 24.00 1.63
CA GLU A 382 -41.53 25.01 0.73
C GLU A 382 -40.94 24.33 -0.52
N ARG A 383 -41.25 24.87 -1.70
CA ARG A 383 -40.72 24.39 -2.99
C ARG A 383 -39.19 24.35 -2.97
N ASN A 384 -38.62 23.28 -3.54
CA ASN A 384 -37.19 22.96 -3.59
C ASN A 384 -36.47 22.72 -2.25
N ARG A 385 -37.17 22.74 -1.10
CA ARG A 385 -36.57 22.47 0.21
C ARG A 385 -36.80 21.02 0.64
N GLU A 386 -35.78 20.38 1.24
CA GLU A 386 -35.98 19.08 1.92
C GLU A 386 -36.66 19.33 3.28
N GLN A 387 -37.74 18.61 3.55
CA GLN A 387 -38.42 18.60 4.84
C GLN A 387 -38.54 17.16 5.36
N VAL A 388 -38.61 16.97 6.68
CA VAL A 388 -38.57 15.66 7.33
C VAL A 388 -39.81 15.47 8.21
N PHE A 389 -40.52 14.37 7.99
CA PHE A 389 -41.79 14.02 8.60
C PHE A 389 -41.65 12.73 9.40
N GLY A 390 -42.28 12.67 10.57
CA GLY A 390 -42.29 11.48 11.41
C GLY A 390 -43.53 10.61 11.14
N VAL A 391 -43.36 9.44 10.51
CA VAL A 391 -44.45 8.49 10.28
C VAL A 391 -44.83 7.79 11.60
N PRO A 392 -46.03 7.97 12.17
CA PRO A 392 -46.34 7.61 13.55
C PRO A 392 -46.64 6.11 13.73
N ILE A 393 -45.59 5.29 13.81
CA ILE A 393 -45.66 3.82 13.83
C ILE A 393 -46.59 3.26 14.91
N ASP A 394 -46.53 3.77 16.15
CA ASP A 394 -47.38 3.29 17.25
C ASP A 394 -48.87 3.60 17.05
N ALA A 395 -49.22 4.63 16.26
CA ALA A 395 -50.61 4.95 15.90
C ALA A 395 -51.12 4.11 14.72
N ALA A 396 -50.24 3.77 13.77
CA ALA A 396 -50.56 2.87 12.66
C ALA A 396 -50.65 1.39 13.10
N LEU A 397 -49.88 0.99 14.12
CA LEU A 397 -49.75 -0.40 14.59
C LEU A 397 -49.98 -0.56 16.11
N PRO A 398 -51.18 -0.26 16.63
CA PRO A 398 -51.48 -0.36 18.07
C PRO A 398 -51.36 -1.80 18.60
N ASP A 399 -51.92 -2.78 17.88
CA ASP A 399 -51.82 -4.21 18.19
C ASP A 399 -50.81 -4.92 17.28
N ARG A 400 -49.57 -4.39 17.25
CA ARG A 400 -48.44 -5.03 16.57
C ARG A 400 -48.17 -6.46 17.06
N ALA A 401 -47.79 -7.32 16.13
CA ALA A 401 -47.48 -8.72 16.35
C ALA A 401 -45.99 -9.01 16.02
N PRO A 402 -45.40 -10.10 16.54
CA PRO A 402 -44.01 -10.49 16.23
C PRO A 402 -43.71 -10.56 14.73
N GLY A 403 -42.58 -9.98 14.32
CA GLY A 403 -42.13 -10.00 12.93
C GLY A 403 -41.31 -8.79 12.52
N LEU A 404 -41.02 -8.74 11.22
CA LEU A 404 -40.29 -7.70 10.51
C LEU A 404 -41.29 -6.83 9.73
N TYR A 405 -41.20 -5.52 9.87
CA TYR A 405 -42.06 -4.57 9.15
C TYR A 405 -41.31 -3.85 8.02
N ALA A 406 -41.98 -3.65 6.89
CA ALA A 406 -41.50 -2.79 5.80
C ALA A 406 -42.49 -1.64 5.60
N LEU A 407 -42.02 -0.41 5.77
CA LEU A 407 -42.73 0.79 5.35
C LEU A 407 -42.29 1.14 3.94
N THR A 408 -43.24 1.40 3.04
CA THR A 408 -42.98 2.00 1.73
C THR A 408 -43.67 3.35 1.62
N ALA A 409 -43.09 4.28 0.85
CA ALA A 409 -43.63 5.60 0.60
C ALA A 409 -43.64 5.92 -0.90
N LYS A 410 -44.79 6.36 -1.44
CA LYS A 410 -44.97 6.73 -2.86
C LYS A 410 -45.64 8.11 -2.98
N PRO A 411 -45.20 9.00 -3.89
CA PRO A 411 -45.91 10.25 -4.16
C PRO A 411 -47.35 10.01 -4.64
N VAL A 412 -48.29 10.85 -4.20
CA VAL A 412 -49.66 10.90 -4.73
C VAL A 412 -49.76 12.07 -5.71
N GLY A 413 -50.11 11.80 -6.97
CA GLY A 413 -50.24 12.81 -8.00
C GLY A 413 -50.26 12.24 -9.42
N PRO A 414 -50.37 13.09 -10.46
CA PRO A 414 -50.20 12.67 -11.85
C PRO A 414 -48.75 12.17 -12.09
N LYS A 415 -48.60 11.12 -12.90
CA LYS A 415 -47.28 10.56 -13.27
C LYS A 415 -46.45 11.61 -14.00
N THR A 416 -45.41 12.14 -13.36
CA THR A 416 -44.41 13.03 -13.98
C THR A 416 -43.40 12.20 -14.77
N SER A 417 -43.38 12.39 -16.08
CA SER A 417 -42.73 11.50 -17.07
C SER A 417 -41.20 11.38 -17.01
N GLU A 418 -40.54 12.02 -16.04
CA GLU A 418 -39.08 12.20 -15.99
C GLU A 418 -38.45 11.81 -14.63
N GLY A 419 -39.22 11.24 -13.69
CA GLY A 419 -38.77 11.06 -12.30
C GLY A 419 -39.15 9.76 -11.59
N GLY A 420 -39.74 8.78 -12.29
CA GLY A 420 -40.12 7.52 -11.65
C GLY A 420 -40.55 6.45 -12.63
N ASP A 421 -39.68 5.47 -12.88
CA ASP A 421 -40.08 4.21 -13.50
C ASP A 421 -41.15 3.53 -12.63
N GLU A 422 -42.23 3.07 -13.27
CA GLU A 422 -43.26 2.24 -12.63
C GLU A 422 -42.72 0.89 -12.12
N TRP A 423 -41.48 0.58 -12.50
CA TRP A 423 -40.67 -0.58 -12.12
C TRP A 423 -39.44 -0.23 -11.26
N GLY A 424 -39.28 1.04 -10.84
CA GLY A 424 -38.16 1.49 -10.01
C GLY A 424 -38.29 1.09 -8.53
N PRO A 425 -37.24 1.29 -7.70
CA PRO A 425 -37.31 1.06 -6.26
C PRO A 425 -38.25 2.08 -5.59
N ILE A 426 -38.89 1.64 -4.51
CA ILE A 426 -39.76 2.49 -3.68
C ILE A 426 -39.00 2.88 -2.42
N ALA A 427 -39.08 4.15 -2.00
CA ALA A 427 -38.53 4.62 -0.74
C ALA A 427 -39.02 3.74 0.43
N THR A 428 -38.10 3.01 1.07
CA THR A 428 -38.43 1.94 2.03
C THR A 428 -37.72 2.10 3.36
N GLN A 429 -38.44 1.91 4.47
CA GLN A 429 -37.88 1.72 5.80
C GLN A 429 -38.24 0.33 6.32
N TRP A 430 -37.26 -0.56 6.40
CA TRP A 430 -37.42 -1.78 7.20
C TRP A 430 -37.22 -1.47 8.67
N LEU A 431 -38.05 -2.08 9.54
CA LEU A 431 -38.00 -1.87 10.98
C LEU A 431 -38.43 -3.10 11.80
N VAL A 432 -37.81 -3.26 12.97
CA VAL A 432 -38.26 -4.10 14.09
C VAL A 432 -38.49 -3.21 15.31
N VAL A 433 -39.67 -3.32 15.93
CA VAL A 433 -40.09 -2.48 17.07
C VAL A 433 -39.92 -3.24 18.37
N THR A 434 -38.77 -3.06 19.01
CA THR A 434 -38.33 -3.91 20.14
C THR A 434 -37.62 -3.09 21.22
N ASP A 435 -37.68 -3.56 22.48
CA ASP A 435 -36.70 -3.16 23.51
C ASP A 435 -35.52 -4.15 23.62
N MET A 436 -35.55 -5.28 22.91
CA MET A 436 -34.55 -6.35 23.00
C MET A 436 -33.40 -6.15 22.01
N GLY A 437 -32.24 -5.75 22.53
CA GLY A 437 -30.96 -5.79 21.81
C GLY A 437 -30.25 -7.11 22.04
N LEU A 438 -29.84 -7.78 20.95
CA LEU A 438 -29.05 -9.02 21.00
C LEU A 438 -27.56 -8.76 20.72
N THR A 439 -26.71 -9.62 21.27
CA THR A 439 -25.29 -9.72 20.90
C THR A 439 -24.91 -11.20 20.85
N SER A 440 -24.37 -11.67 19.74
CA SER A 440 -23.92 -13.06 19.57
C SER A 440 -22.40 -13.17 19.51
N TYR A 441 -21.87 -14.25 20.07
CA TYR A 441 -20.49 -14.68 19.94
C TYR A 441 -20.50 -16.13 19.42
N SER A 442 -19.99 -16.33 18.22
CA SER A 442 -19.87 -17.65 17.58
C SER A 442 -18.41 -18.11 17.63
N GLY A 443 -18.17 -19.33 18.11
CA GLY A 443 -16.82 -19.87 18.29
C GLY A 443 -16.78 -21.39 18.31
N ARG A 444 -15.58 -21.97 18.56
CA ARG A 444 -15.42 -23.43 18.71
C ARG A 444 -16.25 -24.01 19.86
N ASP A 445 -16.63 -23.17 20.82
CA ASP A 445 -17.32 -23.53 22.05
C ASP A 445 -18.85 -23.32 21.99
N GLY A 446 -19.39 -22.86 20.85
CA GLY A 446 -20.82 -22.78 20.56
C GLY A 446 -21.26 -21.45 19.92
N VAL A 447 -22.55 -21.14 20.06
CA VAL A 447 -23.10 -19.79 19.85
C VAL A 447 -23.62 -19.28 21.19
N THR A 448 -22.97 -18.27 21.75
CA THR A 448 -23.43 -17.58 22.96
C THR A 448 -24.21 -16.33 22.55
N VAL A 449 -25.39 -16.13 23.13
CA VAL A 449 -26.27 -14.97 22.89
C VAL A 449 -26.50 -14.22 24.19
N ILE A 450 -26.43 -12.89 24.16
CA ILE A 450 -26.76 -12.02 25.29
C ILE A 450 -27.90 -11.08 24.88
N ALA A 451 -29.00 -11.09 25.64
CA ALA A 451 -30.14 -10.18 25.49
C ALA A 451 -30.08 -9.04 26.51
N ARG A 452 -30.22 -7.80 26.04
CA ARG A 452 -30.26 -6.57 26.87
C ARG A 452 -31.42 -5.66 26.45
N SER A 453 -31.90 -4.84 27.38
CA SER A 453 -32.91 -3.81 27.15
C SER A 453 -32.26 -2.56 26.54
N TYR A 454 -32.81 -2.02 25.45
CA TYR A 454 -32.38 -0.75 24.84
C TYR A 454 -32.70 0.44 25.76
N ALA A 455 -33.87 0.44 26.40
CA ALA A 455 -34.31 1.51 27.31
C ALA A 455 -33.50 1.60 28.61
N THR A 456 -32.86 0.50 29.06
CA THR A 456 -32.19 0.46 30.37
C THR A 456 -30.72 -0.02 30.34
N GLY A 457 -30.25 -0.59 29.23
CA GLY A 457 -28.94 -1.23 29.11
C GLY A 457 -28.78 -2.54 29.90
N LYS A 458 -29.78 -2.94 30.70
CA LYS A 458 -29.69 -4.09 31.62
C LYS A 458 -29.95 -5.42 30.89
N PRO A 459 -29.40 -6.55 31.37
CA PRO A 459 -29.73 -7.87 30.83
C PRO A 459 -31.23 -8.21 30.97
N ILE A 460 -31.76 -8.98 30.02
CA ILE A 460 -33.14 -9.48 30.05
C ILE A 460 -33.10 -10.98 30.37
N ALA A 461 -33.60 -11.35 31.54
CA ALA A 461 -33.69 -12.75 31.99
C ALA A 461 -35.05 -13.39 31.62
N GLY A 462 -35.06 -14.70 31.39
CA GLY A 462 -36.26 -15.48 31.08
C GLY A 462 -36.77 -15.37 29.64
N ALA A 463 -36.24 -14.41 28.85
CA ALA A 463 -36.53 -14.28 27.43
C ALA A 463 -36.21 -15.59 26.70
N GLU A 464 -37.12 -16.00 25.82
CA GLU A 464 -36.99 -17.19 24.99
C GLU A 464 -36.11 -16.87 23.78
N ILE A 465 -35.09 -17.69 23.53
CA ILE A 465 -34.14 -17.49 22.44
C ILE A 465 -34.03 -18.80 21.65
N ALA A 466 -34.29 -18.74 20.35
CA ALA A 466 -34.24 -19.86 19.42
C ALA A 466 -33.08 -19.68 18.41
N LEU A 467 -32.32 -20.74 18.18
CA LEU A 467 -31.33 -20.82 17.10
C LEU A 467 -31.99 -21.50 15.89
N ILE A 468 -31.97 -20.84 14.73
CA ILE A 468 -32.67 -21.29 13.51
C ILE A 468 -31.67 -21.45 12.37
N ALA A 469 -31.75 -22.57 11.67
CA ALA A 469 -30.91 -22.90 10.53
C ALA A 469 -31.36 -22.19 9.23
N ARG A 470 -30.49 -22.21 8.20
CA ARG A 470 -30.79 -21.69 6.86
C ARG A 470 -32.09 -22.23 6.26
N ASN A 471 -32.43 -23.50 6.49
CA ASN A 471 -33.67 -24.12 6.02
C ASN A 471 -34.91 -23.82 6.90
N ASN A 472 -34.83 -22.83 7.79
CA ASN A 472 -35.87 -22.42 8.74
C ASN A 472 -36.22 -23.46 9.82
N LEU A 473 -35.39 -24.51 10.00
CA LEU A 473 -35.52 -25.44 11.13
C LEU A 473 -35.01 -24.80 12.41
N VAL A 474 -35.80 -24.86 13.49
CA VAL A 474 -35.33 -24.52 14.85
C VAL A 474 -34.37 -25.62 15.31
N LEU A 475 -33.10 -25.26 15.50
CA LEU A 475 -32.04 -26.17 15.97
C LEU A 475 -32.14 -26.41 17.49
N ALA A 476 -32.46 -25.36 18.25
CA ALA A 476 -32.74 -25.42 19.69
C ALA A 476 -33.42 -24.14 20.17
N THR A 477 -34.16 -24.24 21.28
CA THR A 477 -34.71 -23.08 22.03
C THR A 477 -34.27 -23.18 23.49
N GLN A 478 -33.86 -22.05 24.07
CA GLN A 478 -33.48 -21.92 25.48
C GLN A 478 -34.08 -20.65 26.10
N ARG A 479 -33.96 -20.48 27.42
CA ARG A 479 -34.28 -19.23 28.11
C ARG A 479 -33.03 -18.57 28.66
N SER A 480 -32.97 -17.24 28.56
CA SER A 480 -31.88 -16.44 29.10
C SER A 480 -31.79 -16.52 30.62
N ASN A 481 -30.56 -16.63 31.13
CA ASN A 481 -30.27 -16.62 32.56
C ASN A 481 -30.36 -15.20 33.15
N ARG A 482 -30.07 -15.05 34.46
CA ARG A 482 -30.10 -13.75 35.16
C ARG A 482 -29.22 -12.66 34.53
N ASP A 483 -28.16 -13.07 33.82
CA ASP A 483 -27.17 -12.22 33.17
C ASP A 483 -27.51 -11.97 31.68
N GLY A 484 -28.72 -12.37 31.25
CA GLY A 484 -29.26 -12.23 29.90
C GLY A 484 -28.73 -13.25 28.89
N GLN A 485 -28.03 -14.30 29.35
CA GLN A 485 -27.23 -15.16 28.48
C GLN A 485 -27.93 -16.49 28.14
N VAL A 486 -27.73 -16.94 26.90
CA VAL A 486 -28.07 -18.26 26.35
C VAL A 486 -26.83 -18.83 25.67
N ARG A 487 -26.65 -20.15 25.69
CA ARG A 487 -25.49 -20.82 25.09
C ARG A 487 -25.93 -22.08 24.33
N PHE A 488 -25.83 -22.04 23.01
CA PHE A 488 -26.08 -23.18 22.13
C PHE A 488 -24.78 -23.96 21.89
N ASP A 489 -24.81 -25.27 22.05
CA ASP A 489 -23.61 -26.12 22.06
C ASP A 489 -22.87 -26.19 20.70
N PRO A 490 -21.56 -26.56 20.71
CA PRO A 490 -20.76 -26.77 19.49
C PRO A 490 -21.33 -27.76 18.48
N GLY A 491 -22.26 -28.65 18.88
CA GLY A 491 -22.97 -29.53 17.97
C GLY A 491 -23.92 -28.76 17.04
N LEU A 492 -24.65 -27.80 17.60
CA LEU A 492 -25.61 -26.97 16.87
C LEU A 492 -24.88 -25.93 16.00
N ALA A 493 -23.78 -25.38 16.51
CA ALA A 493 -22.95 -24.40 15.80
C ALA A 493 -22.25 -24.92 14.52
N ARG A 494 -22.15 -26.24 14.35
CA ARG A 494 -21.45 -26.91 13.23
C ARG A 494 -22.37 -27.51 12.16
N GLY A 495 -23.61 -27.05 12.07
CA GLY A 495 -24.49 -27.40 10.95
C GLY A 495 -23.91 -26.90 9.62
N GLU A 496 -24.10 -27.66 8.55
CA GLU A 496 -23.68 -27.29 7.18
C GLU A 496 -24.88 -27.27 6.22
N GLY A 497 -24.69 -26.65 5.05
CA GLY A 497 -25.73 -26.57 4.02
C GLY A 497 -27.02 -25.95 4.54
N GLY A 498 -28.14 -26.66 4.41
CA GLY A 498 -29.44 -26.21 4.94
C GLY A 498 -29.53 -26.20 6.46
N LEU A 499 -28.69 -26.96 7.18
CA LEU A 499 -28.66 -27.03 8.64
C LEU A 499 -27.71 -26.00 9.29
N ALA A 500 -26.99 -25.22 8.49
CA ALA A 500 -26.12 -24.17 9.02
C ALA A 500 -26.91 -23.13 9.83
N PRO A 501 -26.48 -22.76 11.05
CA PRO A 501 -27.13 -21.70 11.84
C PRO A 501 -27.17 -20.39 11.06
N LYS A 502 -28.36 -19.79 10.97
CA LYS A 502 -28.58 -18.51 10.30
C LYS A 502 -29.08 -17.43 11.25
N LEU A 503 -30.19 -17.68 11.95
CA LEU A 503 -30.80 -16.67 12.83
C LEU A 503 -30.71 -17.08 14.29
N VAL A 504 -30.57 -16.07 15.14
CA VAL A 504 -31.01 -16.09 16.52
C VAL A 504 -32.29 -15.28 16.59
N VAL A 505 -33.40 -15.87 17.02
CA VAL A 505 -34.67 -15.18 17.27
C VAL A 505 -34.88 -15.09 18.78
N ALA A 506 -35.40 -13.98 19.29
CA ALA A 506 -35.69 -13.81 20.71
C ALA A 506 -37.03 -13.11 20.98
N SER A 507 -37.71 -13.55 22.05
CA SER A 507 -39.06 -13.11 22.43
C SER A 507 -39.21 -12.99 23.94
N ASP A 508 -40.00 -12.00 24.39
CA ASP A 508 -40.40 -11.86 25.81
C ASP A 508 -41.60 -12.75 26.21
N GLY A 509 -42.15 -13.51 25.25
CA GLY A 509 -43.34 -14.32 25.42
C GLY A 509 -44.66 -13.53 25.42
N LYS A 510 -44.64 -12.23 25.09
CA LYS A 510 -45.84 -11.38 25.04
C LYS A 510 -46.00 -10.69 23.69
N ARG A 511 -45.23 -9.62 23.46
CA ARG A 511 -45.32 -8.70 22.31
C ARG A 511 -43.98 -8.04 21.99
N ASP A 512 -42.89 -8.43 22.64
CA ASP A 512 -41.54 -7.99 22.26
C ASP A 512 -40.81 -9.12 21.53
N PHE A 513 -40.15 -8.75 20.43
CA PHE A 513 -39.65 -9.66 19.42
C PHE A 513 -38.45 -9.02 18.71
N THR A 514 -37.37 -9.77 18.56
CA THR A 514 -36.16 -9.34 17.86
C THR A 514 -35.46 -10.54 17.22
N PHE A 515 -34.55 -10.29 16.29
CA PHE A 515 -33.65 -11.32 15.79
C PHE A 515 -32.28 -10.75 15.44
N LEU A 516 -31.31 -11.65 15.29
CA LEU A 516 -29.95 -11.36 14.86
C LEU A 516 -29.55 -12.39 13.79
N ASP A 517 -29.09 -11.90 12.65
CA ASP A 517 -28.55 -12.71 11.57
C ASP A 517 -27.06 -12.99 11.84
N LEU A 518 -26.71 -14.27 11.95
CA LEU A 518 -25.37 -14.78 12.23
C LEU A 518 -24.48 -14.84 10.97
N GLU A 519 -25.07 -14.73 9.78
CA GLU A 519 -24.35 -14.78 8.49
C GLU A 519 -23.86 -13.39 8.04
N ARG A 520 -24.32 -12.32 8.70
CA ARG A 520 -23.82 -10.97 8.51
C ARG A 520 -22.36 -10.85 8.96
N GLY A 521 -21.61 -9.96 8.30
CA GLY A 521 -20.23 -9.68 8.66
C GLY A 521 -20.08 -9.35 10.15
N ALA A 522 -19.18 -10.08 10.82
CA ALA A 522 -18.90 -9.86 12.24
C ALA A 522 -18.39 -8.44 12.50
N PHE A 523 -18.56 -7.96 13.73
CA PHE A 523 -18.06 -6.65 14.14
C PHE A 523 -16.53 -6.58 13.94
N ASP A 524 -16.06 -5.57 13.19
CA ASP A 524 -14.63 -5.39 12.92
C ASP A 524 -13.88 -5.01 14.21
N LEU A 525 -12.79 -5.74 14.49
CA LEU A 525 -11.93 -5.56 15.66
C LEU A 525 -10.47 -5.29 15.25
N THR A 526 -10.19 -4.99 13.98
CA THR A 526 -8.84 -4.63 13.51
C THR A 526 -8.27 -3.42 14.25
N ASP A 527 -9.11 -2.47 14.66
CA ASP A 527 -8.76 -1.33 15.50
C ASP A 527 -8.42 -1.70 16.97
N ARG A 528 -8.73 -2.93 17.42
CA ARG A 528 -8.44 -3.46 18.77
C ARG A 528 -7.19 -4.32 18.84
N GLY A 529 -6.43 -4.44 17.76
CA GLY A 529 -5.17 -5.18 17.76
C GLY A 529 -5.33 -6.70 17.86
N VAL A 530 -6.42 -7.26 17.34
CA VAL A 530 -6.69 -8.72 17.29
C VAL A 530 -5.77 -9.50 16.33
N GLY A 531 -4.67 -8.90 15.88
CA GLY A 531 -3.67 -9.52 15.02
C GLY A 531 -2.78 -10.49 15.80
N GLY A 532 -2.47 -11.63 15.19
CA GLY A 532 -1.63 -12.67 15.79
C GLY A 532 -1.73 -13.96 14.98
N ARG A 533 -1.16 -15.05 15.52
CA ARG A 533 -1.37 -16.39 14.97
C ARG A 533 -2.76 -16.89 15.37
N PRO A 534 -3.55 -17.51 14.47
CA PRO A 534 -4.83 -18.13 14.84
C PRO A 534 -4.67 -19.15 15.97
N TYR A 535 -5.69 -19.31 16.81
CA TYR A 535 -5.67 -20.27 17.91
C TYR A 535 -5.41 -21.70 17.38
N PRO A 536 -4.29 -22.35 17.76
CA PRO A 536 -3.84 -23.59 17.13
C PRO A 536 -4.79 -24.75 17.39
N GLY A 537 -5.44 -24.78 18.56
CA GLY A 537 -6.29 -25.88 19.00
C GLY A 537 -5.79 -26.47 20.32
N PRO A 538 -6.10 -27.74 20.62
CA PRO A 538 -5.64 -28.39 21.86
C PRO A 538 -4.14 -28.74 21.83
N LEU A 539 -3.51 -28.70 20.66
CA LEU A 539 -2.08 -28.92 20.45
C LEU A 539 -1.53 -27.87 19.48
N ASP A 540 -0.33 -27.40 19.75
CA ASP A 540 0.46 -26.50 18.92
C ASP A 540 1.85 -27.13 18.68
N ALA A 541 2.43 -26.95 17.49
CA ALA A 541 3.76 -27.45 17.15
C ALA A 541 4.67 -26.33 16.60
N PHE A 542 5.74 -26.00 17.33
CA PHE A 542 6.84 -25.22 16.77
C PHE A 542 7.75 -26.16 15.96
N VAL A 543 7.67 -26.08 14.63
CA VAL A 543 8.43 -26.90 13.69
C VAL A 543 9.63 -26.12 13.16
N TYR A 544 10.82 -26.72 13.17
CA TYR A 544 12.07 -26.12 12.73
C TYR A 544 13.02 -27.15 12.10
N LEU A 545 14.09 -26.67 11.48
CA LEU A 545 15.08 -27.45 10.73
C LEU A 545 16.50 -27.17 11.24
N ASP A 546 17.48 -27.99 10.86
CA ASP A 546 18.89 -27.66 11.04
C ASP A 546 19.38 -26.59 10.04
N ARG A 547 18.77 -26.54 8.84
CA ARG A 547 19.02 -25.50 7.82
C ARG A 547 17.83 -25.32 6.87
N GLY A 548 17.81 -24.21 6.11
CA GLY A 548 16.71 -23.87 5.19
C GLY A 548 16.85 -24.41 3.76
N ILE A 549 17.97 -25.04 3.40
CA ILE A 549 18.28 -25.48 2.03
C ILE A 549 19.01 -26.82 2.02
N TYR A 550 18.68 -27.67 1.04
CA TYR A 550 19.24 -29.00 0.84
C TYR A 550 19.36 -29.32 -0.66
N ARG A 551 20.07 -30.38 -1.03
CA ARG A 551 20.12 -30.95 -2.39
C ARG A 551 19.21 -32.17 -2.52
N PRO A 552 18.90 -32.62 -3.75
CA PRO A 552 18.58 -34.02 -4.02
C PRO A 552 19.64 -34.96 -3.39
N GLY A 553 19.20 -36.12 -2.90
CA GLY A 553 20.05 -37.10 -2.21
C GLY A 553 20.37 -36.80 -0.73
N GLU A 554 20.17 -35.57 -0.24
CA GLU A 554 20.42 -35.22 1.17
C GLU A 554 19.26 -35.61 2.11
N THR A 555 19.49 -35.52 3.42
CA THR A 555 18.46 -35.75 4.45
C THR A 555 18.13 -34.45 5.18
N VAL A 556 16.88 -34.00 5.07
CA VAL A 556 16.33 -32.89 5.86
C VAL A 556 16.16 -33.34 7.30
N ARG A 557 16.74 -32.58 8.25
CA ARG A 557 16.63 -32.84 9.70
C ARG A 557 15.55 -31.93 10.28
N LEU A 558 14.33 -32.44 10.36
CA LEU A 558 13.18 -31.70 10.88
C LEU A 558 12.93 -32.04 12.35
N SER A 559 12.72 -31.03 13.18
CA SER A 559 12.35 -31.17 14.60
C SER A 559 11.06 -30.40 14.89
N ALA A 560 10.24 -30.90 15.82
CA ALA A 560 9.01 -30.23 16.23
C ALA A 560 8.82 -30.30 17.75
N ILE A 561 8.58 -29.14 18.38
CA ILE A 561 8.28 -29.02 19.81
C ILE A 561 6.78 -28.81 19.95
N VAL A 562 6.09 -29.82 20.49
CA VAL A 562 4.63 -29.86 20.59
C VAL A 562 4.19 -29.52 22.01
N ARG A 563 3.17 -28.66 22.13
CA ARG A 563 2.70 -28.10 23.41
C ARG A 563 1.17 -28.02 23.49
N THR A 564 0.64 -28.03 24.71
CA THR A 564 -0.73 -27.61 25.02
C THR A 564 -0.82 -26.06 25.10
N PRO A 565 -2.01 -25.45 25.15
CA PRO A 565 -2.16 -24.00 25.32
C PRO A 565 -1.48 -23.43 26.57
N GLU A 566 -1.29 -24.24 27.61
CA GLU A 566 -0.61 -23.89 28.87
C GLU A 566 0.93 -24.03 28.76
N ALA A 567 1.46 -24.15 27.54
CA ALA A 567 2.86 -24.40 27.22
C ALA A 567 3.46 -25.68 27.85
N ARG A 568 2.62 -26.67 28.20
CA ARG A 568 3.06 -27.97 28.73
C ARG A 568 3.34 -28.96 27.62
N ALA A 569 4.18 -29.96 27.88
CA ALA A 569 4.25 -31.13 27.01
C ALA A 569 2.94 -31.93 27.11
N PRO A 570 2.43 -32.53 26.01
CA PRO A 570 1.24 -33.37 26.06
C PRO A 570 1.45 -34.59 26.97
N GLU A 571 0.47 -34.88 27.84
CA GLU A 571 0.55 -35.97 28.83
C GLU A 571 0.54 -37.36 28.17
N ALA A 572 -0.16 -37.49 27.04
CA ALA A 572 -0.07 -38.62 26.14
C ALA A 572 0.55 -38.17 24.80
N SER A 573 1.51 -38.95 24.31
CA SER A 573 2.14 -38.77 23.00
C SER A 573 1.17 -39.18 21.88
N ALA A 574 0.34 -38.22 21.46
CA ALA A 574 -0.56 -38.41 20.32
C ALA A 574 0.21 -38.89 19.07
N PRO A 575 -0.32 -39.84 18.28
CA PRO A 575 0.35 -40.36 17.10
C PRO A 575 0.29 -39.35 15.94
N LEU A 576 1.21 -38.39 15.94
CA LEU A 576 1.19 -37.27 14.99
C LEU A 576 1.51 -37.74 13.57
N THR A 577 0.83 -37.14 12.60
CA THR A 577 1.05 -37.38 11.16
C THR A 577 1.80 -36.22 10.53
N LEU A 578 3.02 -36.49 10.06
CA LEU A 578 3.74 -35.61 9.15
C LEU A 578 3.23 -35.78 7.72
N ARG A 579 3.00 -34.67 7.03
CA ARG A 579 2.76 -34.59 5.58
C ARG A 579 3.82 -33.70 4.97
N VAL A 580 4.42 -34.14 3.87
CA VAL A 580 5.43 -33.39 3.11
C VAL A 580 4.89 -33.13 1.71
N PHE A 581 5.02 -31.90 1.23
CA PHE A 581 4.54 -31.44 -0.07
C PHE A 581 5.70 -30.97 -0.94
N ARG A 582 5.61 -31.29 -2.24
CA ARG A 582 6.51 -30.80 -3.30
C ARG A 582 6.20 -29.32 -3.62
N PRO A 583 7.08 -28.63 -4.38
CA PRO A 583 6.84 -27.26 -4.86
C PRO A 583 5.60 -27.11 -5.76
N ASP A 584 5.15 -28.20 -6.39
CA ASP A 584 3.89 -28.27 -7.17
C ASP A 584 2.63 -28.47 -6.29
N GLY A 585 2.78 -28.46 -4.96
CA GLY A 585 1.68 -28.65 -4.00
C GLY A 585 1.24 -30.11 -3.80
N SER A 586 1.77 -31.06 -4.58
CA SER A 586 1.43 -32.48 -4.42
C SER A 586 2.06 -33.10 -3.17
N GLU A 587 1.36 -34.03 -2.53
CA GLU A 587 1.90 -34.73 -1.36
C GLU A 587 3.01 -35.71 -1.79
N ALA A 588 4.19 -35.55 -1.19
CA ALA A 588 5.38 -36.38 -1.42
C ALA A 588 5.47 -37.56 -0.47
N ARG A 589 5.11 -37.35 0.79
CA ARG A 589 5.27 -38.34 1.87
C ARG A 589 4.23 -38.10 2.97
N ARG A 590 3.67 -39.19 3.48
CA ARG A 590 2.85 -39.23 4.70
C ARG A 590 3.52 -40.17 5.68
N GLN A 591 3.63 -39.77 6.94
CA GLN A 591 4.21 -40.61 7.99
C GLN A 591 3.55 -40.30 9.34
N THR A 592 2.81 -41.27 9.87
CA THR A 592 2.32 -41.24 11.24
C THR A 592 3.37 -41.84 12.17
N LEU A 593 3.73 -41.16 13.24
CA LEU A 593 4.65 -41.68 14.25
C LEU A 593 3.89 -42.39 15.38
N PRO A 594 4.41 -43.51 15.92
CA PRO A 594 3.83 -44.14 17.10
C PRO A 594 4.10 -43.32 18.37
N PRO A 595 3.24 -43.43 19.41
CA PRO A 595 3.39 -42.73 20.69
C PRO A 595 4.73 -42.91 21.41
N THR A 596 5.47 -43.98 21.13
CA THR A 596 6.66 -44.39 21.89
C THR A 596 7.93 -43.57 21.62
N SER A 597 7.88 -42.59 20.70
CA SER A 597 9.09 -41.99 20.10
C SER A 597 9.62 -40.71 20.77
N VAL A 598 8.94 -40.16 21.80
CA VAL A 598 9.16 -38.77 22.24
C VAL A 598 9.17 -38.57 23.76
N VAL A 599 10.22 -37.93 24.25
CA VAL A 599 10.29 -37.34 25.61
C VAL A 599 9.93 -35.85 25.54
N GLY A 600 9.08 -35.36 26.44
CA GLY A 600 8.84 -33.92 26.62
C GLY A 600 8.25 -33.19 25.40
N GLY A 601 7.58 -33.89 24.49
CA GLY A 601 6.95 -33.33 23.30
C GLY A 601 7.91 -32.92 22.17
N LEU A 602 9.18 -33.33 22.18
CA LEU A 602 10.13 -33.12 21.08
C LEU A 602 10.10 -34.28 20.07
N TYR A 603 9.52 -34.05 18.90
CA TYR A 603 9.53 -34.98 17.75
C TYR A 603 10.72 -34.67 16.84
N ARG A 604 11.27 -35.69 16.17
CA ARG A 604 12.34 -35.58 15.17
C ARG A 604 12.04 -36.45 13.95
N PHE A 605 12.42 -35.97 12.77
CA PHE A 605 12.12 -36.61 11.49
C PHE A 605 13.32 -36.46 10.55
N ASP A 606 13.82 -37.59 10.07
CA ASP A 606 14.83 -37.65 9.00
C ASP A 606 14.12 -37.89 7.67
N LEU A 607 14.12 -36.86 6.81
CA LEU A 607 13.43 -36.86 5.53
C LEU A 607 14.46 -36.88 4.40
N ALA A 608 14.84 -38.07 3.97
CA ALA A 608 15.62 -38.27 2.76
C ALA A 608 14.90 -37.64 1.55
N VAL A 609 15.61 -36.76 0.85
CA VAL A 609 15.22 -36.12 -0.40
C VAL A 609 15.69 -37.05 -1.52
N PRO A 610 14.82 -37.59 -2.38
CA PRO A 610 15.24 -38.44 -3.49
C PRO A 610 16.23 -37.72 -4.43
N ASP A 611 17.12 -38.47 -5.09
CA ASP A 611 18.03 -37.90 -6.11
C ASP A 611 17.26 -37.31 -7.31
N SER A 612 16.04 -37.80 -7.55
CA SER A 612 15.08 -37.30 -8.54
C SER A 612 14.09 -36.26 -8.00
N ALA A 613 14.38 -35.63 -6.84
CA ALA A 613 13.53 -34.59 -6.27
C ALA A 613 13.48 -33.34 -7.16
N ARG A 614 12.27 -32.79 -7.34
CA ARG A 614 12.09 -31.46 -7.95
C ARG A 614 12.77 -30.39 -7.08
N THR A 615 13.48 -29.47 -7.71
CA THR A 615 14.00 -28.27 -7.05
C THR A 615 12.90 -27.25 -6.76
N GLY A 616 13.18 -26.28 -5.88
CA GLY A 616 12.25 -25.26 -5.40
C GLY A 616 11.82 -25.46 -3.94
N LEU A 617 10.76 -24.75 -3.53
CA LEU A 617 10.30 -24.69 -2.14
C LEU A 617 9.38 -25.86 -1.77
N TRP A 618 9.87 -26.77 -0.92
CA TRP A 618 9.10 -27.84 -0.30
C TRP A 618 8.49 -27.38 1.03
N ARG A 619 7.40 -28.04 1.47
CA ARG A 619 6.75 -27.76 2.76
C ARG A 619 6.49 -29.04 3.55
N ALA A 620 6.77 -29.03 4.84
CA ALA A 620 6.41 -30.09 5.77
C ALA A 620 5.44 -29.55 6.84
N SER A 621 4.32 -30.25 7.05
CA SER A 621 3.31 -29.90 8.05
C SER A 621 3.00 -31.08 8.97
N LEU A 622 2.76 -30.78 10.24
CA LEU A 622 2.49 -31.73 11.30
C LEU A 622 1.03 -31.62 11.73
N HIS A 623 0.35 -32.76 11.84
CA HIS A 623 -1.08 -32.86 12.13
C HIS A 623 -1.34 -33.86 13.25
N VAL A 624 -2.48 -33.76 13.95
CA VAL A 624 -2.90 -34.77 14.93
C VAL A 624 -3.30 -36.06 14.19
N THR A 625 -4.24 -35.98 13.24
CA THR A 625 -4.49 -37.00 12.22
C THR A 625 -4.31 -36.41 10.81
N ALA A 626 -4.19 -37.25 9.78
CA ALA A 626 -3.96 -36.79 8.41
C ALA A 626 -5.06 -35.86 7.83
N ALA A 627 -6.26 -35.87 8.42
CA ALA A 627 -7.42 -35.07 8.02
C ALA A 627 -7.58 -33.76 8.82
N ASP A 628 -6.90 -33.62 9.96
CA ASP A 628 -6.96 -32.40 10.77
C ASP A 628 -6.20 -31.23 10.10
N PRO A 629 -6.50 -29.97 10.47
CA PRO A 629 -5.61 -28.85 10.21
C PRO A 629 -4.18 -29.10 10.74
N ALA A 630 -3.19 -28.44 10.13
CA ALA A 630 -1.82 -28.49 10.61
C ALA A 630 -1.70 -27.77 11.97
N ILE A 631 -1.11 -28.43 12.96
CA ILE A 631 -0.75 -27.83 14.25
C ILE A 631 0.59 -27.07 14.19
N GLY A 632 1.38 -27.30 13.14
CA GLY A 632 2.58 -26.55 12.81
C GLY A 632 3.12 -26.93 11.43
N GLU A 633 3.88 -26.04 10.81
CA GLU A 633 4.48 -26.26 9.48
C GLU A 633 5.80 -25.50 9.31
N VAL A 634 6.63 -25.96 8.38
CA VAL A 634 7.88 -25.32 7.97
C VAL A 634 8.12 -25.56 6.48
N SER A 635 8.84 -24.65 5.82
CA SER A 635 9.24 -24.78 4.41
C SER A 635 10.75 -24.77 4.25
N TYR A 636 11.26 -25.45 3.22
CA TYR A 636 12.68 -25.55 2.91
C TYR A 636 12.90 -25.62 1.40
N SER A 637 14.01 -25.07 0.92
CA SER A 637 14.39 -25.21 -0.49
C SER A 637 15.13 -26.53 -0.72
N VAL A 638 14.82 -27.19 -1.84
CA VAL A 638 15.67 -28.22 -2.43
C VAL A 638 16.26 -27.61 -3.70
N GLU A 639 17.58 -27.44 -3.78
CA GLU A 639 18.24 -26.79 -4.92
C GLU A 639 19.54 -27.51 -5.27
N ASP A 640 19.92 -27.45 -6.54
CA ASP A 640 21.23 -27.94 -6.98
C ASP A 640 22.28 -26.82 -6.82
N PHE A 641 23.15 -26.95 -5.81
CA PHE A 641 24.20 -25.97 -5.52
C PHE A 641 25.59 -26.62 -5.52
N VAL A 642 26.48 -26.15 -6.39
CA VAL A 642 27.85 -26.67 -6.51
C VAL A 642 28.72 -26.10 -5.37
N PRO A 643 29.62 -26.89 -4.74
CA PRO A 643 30.62 -26.36 -3.82
C PRO A 643 31.50 -25.29 -4.49
N ALA A 644 32.01 -24.33 -3.71
CA ALA A 644 33.02 -23.40 -4.22
C ALA A 644 34.32 -24.15 -4.58
N VAL A 645 34.87 -23.90 -5.76
CA VAL A 645 36.13 -24.50 -6.25
C VAL A 645 37.34 -23.55 -6.11
N LEU A 646 37.08 -22.29 -5.76
CA LEU A 646 38.05 -21.22 -5.62
C LEU A 646 38.03 -20.73 -4.16
N GLU A 647 39.20 -20.68 -3.53
CA GLU A 647 39.42 -19.90 -2.32
C GLU A 647 39.86 -18.48 -2.69
N VAL A 648 39.37 -17.52 -1.91
CA VAL A 648 39.80 -16.13 -1.98
C VAL A 648 40.16 -15.70 -0.55
N THR A 649 41.21 -14.90 -0.43
CA THR A 649 41.58 -14.18 0.80
C THR A 649 41.42 -12.68 0.57
N LEU A 650 41.24 -11.90 1.63
CA LEU A 650 41.19 -10.43 1.57
C LEU A 650 41.68 -9.86 2.91
N ALA A 651 42.87 -9.28 2.93
CA ALA A 651 43.54 -8.79 4.12
C ALA A 651 43.85 -7.27 4.00
N PRO A 652 43.29 -6.40 4.86
CA PRO A 652 43.63 -4.98 4.87
C PRO A 652 45.07 -4.74 5.38
N ASN A 653 45.71 -3.67 4.91
CA ASN A 653 47.08 -3.29 5.27
C ASN A 653 47.19 -2.60 6.64
N LYS A 654 46.08 -2.15 7.22
CA LYS A 654 45.96 -1.48 8.52
C LYS A 654 44.54 -1.69 9.09
N PRO A 655 44.32 -1.54 10.41
CA PRO A 655 43.06 -1.94 11.04
C PRO A 655 41.87 -0.96 10.86
N ALA A 656 42.07 0.21 10.24
CA ALA A 656 41.05 1.25 10.12
C ALA A 656 41.17 2.05 8.82
N VAL A 657 40.06 2.63 8.37
CA VAL A 657 40.05 3.60 7.26
C VAL A 657 40.32 4.99 7.83
N ASP A 658 41.37 5.67 7.39
CA ASP A 658 41.73 7.02 7.85
C ASP A 658 41.69 8.03 6.70
N SER A 659 42.26 9.23 6.91
CA SER A 659 42.31 10.31 5.92
C SER A 659 43.14 9.99 4.66
N THR A 660 43.89 8.87 4.61
CA THR A 660 44.53 8.35 3.40
C THR A 660 43.77 7.18 2.76
N GLY A 661 42.60 6.81 3.29
CA GLY A 661 41.86 5.62 2.86
C GLY A 661 42.42 4.33 3.45
N ILE A 662 42.29 3.21 2.72
CA ILE A 662 42.79 1.89 3.11
C ILE A 662 43.14 1.06 1.87
N THR A 663 44.04 0.07 2.00
CA THR A 663 44.37 -0.87 0.93
C THR A 663 44.26 -2.29 1.45
N ALA A 664 43.71 -3.21 0.67
CA ALA A 664 43.70 -4.63 0.99
C ALA A 664 44.37 -5.46 -0.10
N LYS A 665 45.11 -6.49 0.30
CA LYS A 665 45.58 -7.53 -0.61
C LYS A 665 44.53 -8.63 -0.66
N ALA A 666 44.13 -9.01 -1.86
CA ALA A 666 43.41 -10.24 -2.12
C ALA A 666 44.34 -11.22 -2.84
N ASN A 667 44.19 -12.51 -2.55
CA ASN A 667 44.77 -13.59 -3.34
C ASN A 667 43.66 -14.61 -3.63
N ALA A 668 43.60 -15.10 -4.86
CA ALA A 668 42.69 -16.15 -5.31
C ALA A 668 43.49 -17.41 -5.66
N GLN A 669 43.08 -18.56 -5.11
CA GLN A 669 43.72 -19.85 -5.35
C GLN A 669 42.63 -20.92 -5.52
N PHE A 670 42.74 -21.77 -6.53
CA PHE A 670 41.84 -22.90 -6.68
C PHE A 670 42.09 -23.95 -5.59
N LEU A 671 41.04 -24.62 -5.11
CA LEU A 671 41.16 -25.63 -4.04
C LEU A 671 41.96 -26.88 -4.44
N TYR A 672 42.26 -27.05 -5.73
CA TYR A 672 43.20 -28.06 -6.24
C TYR A 672 44.66 -27.56 -6.32
N GLY A 673 44.95 -26.36 -5.80
CA GLY A 673 46.30 -25.82 -5.56
C GLY A 673 46.79 -24.78 -6.57
N ALA A 674 46.18 -24.66 -7.76
CA ALA A 674 46.62 -23.72 -8.78
C ALA A 674 46.29 -22.25 -8.43
N PRO A 675 47.13 -21.26 -8.81
CA PRO A 675 46.77 -19.84 -8.71
C PRO A 675 45.51 -19.51 -9.51
N GLY A 676 44.63 -18.67 -8.95
CA GLY A 676 43.48 -18.11 -9.65
C GLY A 676 43.92 -16.93 -10.52
N ALA A 677 44.69 -17.18 -11.57
CA ALA A 677 45.27 -16.16 -12.44
C ALA A 677 44.27 -15.58 -13.45
N GLN A 678 44.42 -14.28 -13.80
CA GLN A 678 43.60 -13.56 -14.78
C GLN A 678 42.08 -13.57 -14.50
N LEU A 679 41.68 -13.90 -13.28
CA LEU A 679 40.28 -13.97 -12.87
C LEU A 679 39.69 -12.57 -12.72
N ARG A 680 38.44 -12.39 -13.19
CA ARG A 680 37.72 -11.12 -13.09
C ARG A 680 37.35 -10.82 -11.65
N ALA A 681 37.38 -9.55 -11.25
CA ALA A 681 37.00 -9.11 -9.91
C ALA A 681 36.08 -7.89 -9.94
N ARG A 682 35.25 -7.76 -8.91
CA ARG A 682 34.47 -6.54 -8.58
C ARG A 682 34.56 -6.29 -7.08
N GLY A 683 34.68 -5.03 -6.68
CA GLY A 683 34.54 -4.65 -5.28
C GLY A 683 33.27 -3.84 -5.02
N GLU A 684 32.78 -3.88 -3.80
CA GLU A 684 31.75 -2.98 -3.28
C GLU A 684 32.13 -2.49 -1.88
N THR A 685 31.70 -1.27 -1.56
CA THR A 685 31.87 -0.64 -0.25
C THR A 685 30.52 -0.22 0.32
N LEU A 686 30.40 -0.32 1.64
CA LEU A 686 29.23 0.09 2.40
C LEU A 686 29.69 0.78 3.69
N VAL A 687 29.45 2.09 3.79
CA VAL A 687 29.65 2.84 5.04
C VAL A 687 28.33 2.93 5.79
N ARG A 688 28.35 2.42 7.03
CA ARG A 688 27.20 2.33 7.93
C ARG A 688 27.60 2.67 9.35
N ARG A 689 26.62 2.78 10.24
CA ARG A 689 26.87 2.81 11.70
C ARG A 689 27.49 1.48 12.14
N ALA A 690 28.51 1.58 12.98
CA ALA A 690 29.15 0.40 13.56
C ALA A 690 28.18 -0.31 14.53
N SER A 691 28.03 -1.62 14.38
CA SER A 691 27.08 -2.39 15.21
C SER A 691 27.62 -2.68 16.61
N ALA A 692 28.94 -2.84 16.74
CA ALA A 692 29.67 -3.02 17.99
C ALA A 692 31.04 -2.31 17.89
N PRO A 693 31.09 -0.97 17.93
CA PRO A 693 32.31 -0.21 17.64
C PRO A 693 33.46 -0.46 18.63
N PHE A 694 33.13 -0.77 19.89
CA PHE A 694 34.10 -0.93 20.96
C PHE A 694 33.74 -2.18 21.79
N PRO A 695 34.57 -3.24 21.79
CA PRO A 695 34.28 -4.49 22.49
C PRO A 695 34.57 -4.40 24.00
N GLY A 696 34.15 -5.43 24.75
CA GLY A 696 34.40 -5.57 26.17
C GLY A 696 33.58 -4.60 27.03
N ALA A 697 34.26 -3.82 27.88
CA ALA A 697 33.59 -2.94 28.84
C ALA A 697 32.68 -1.87 28.18
N LEU A 698 33.02 -1.45 26.97
CA LEU A 698 32.32 -0.40 26.23
C LEU A 698 31.06 -0.88 25.49
N GLU A 699 30.83 -2.20 25.37
CA GLU A 699 29.59 -2.78 24.80
C GLU A 699 28.32 -2.35 25.56
N ARG A 700 28.48 -1.87 26.79
CA ARG A 700 27.39 -1.39 27.65
C ARG A 700 27.08 0.11 27.48
N PHE A 701 27.85 0.82 26.67
CA PHE A 701 27.70 2.25 26.40
C PHE A 701 27.02 2.47 25.04
N SER A 702 26.06 3.39 24.99
CA SER A 702 25.46 3.86 23.74
C SER A 702 26.21 5.10 23.26
N PHE A 703 26.61 5.11 21.99
CA PHE A 703 27.33 6.22 21.35
C PHE A 703 26.46 6.86 20.27
N GLY A 704 26.67 8.16 20.03
CA GLY A 704 25.90 8.94 19.05
C GLY A 704 24.50 9.34 19.53
N LEU A 705 23.87 10.24 18.76
CA LEU A 705 22.54 10.78 19.03
C LEU A 705 21.44 9.79 18.61
N ILE A 706 20.49 9.53 19.50
CA ILE A 706 19.40 8.54 19.29
C ILE A 706 18.41 8.95 18.18
N ASP A 707 18.32 10.23 17.89
CA ASP A 707 17.43 10.86 16.90
C ASP A 707 18.15 11.24 15.59
N GLU A 708 19.47 11.05 15.51
CA GLU A 708 20.20 11.19 14.24
C GLU A 708 19.79 10.06 13.28
N SER A 709 19.43 10.43 12.05
CA SER A 709 19.28 9.49 10.93
C SER A 709 20.62 9.31 10.17
N TRP A 710 20.92 8.08 9.76
CA TRP A 710 22.01 7.78 8.83
C TRP A 710 21.46 7.07 7.59
N THR A 711 22.04 7.39 6.42
CA THR A 711 21.75 6.70 5.16
C THR A 711 23.02 5.97 4.73
N ASP A 712 22.94 4.64 4.64
CA ASP A 712 24.05 3.77 4.24
C ASP A 712 24.65 4.20 2.89
N LEU A 713 25.91 4.62 2.90
CA LEU A 713 26.61 5.09 1.71
C LEU A 713 27.23 3.89 0.99
N ARG A 714 26.84 3.67 -0.27
CA ARG A 714 27.31 2.57 -1.11
C ARG A 714 28.22 3.10 -2.21
N GLY A 715 29.28 2.38 -2.53
CA GLY A 715 30.16 2.70 -3.65
C GLY A 715 30.74 1.44 -4.28
N ASP A 716 30.64 1.33 -5.60
CA ASP A 716 31.32 0.30 -6.38
C ASP A 716 32.83 0.57 -6.48
N LEU A 717 33.62 -0.50 -6.52
CA LEU A 717 35.05 -0.44 -6.84
C LEU A 717 35.30 -1.21 -8.13
N SER A 718 35.82 -0.52 -9.15
CA SER A 718 36.43 -1.17 -10.30
C SER A 718 37.76 -1.79 -9.87
N LEU A 719 37.91 -3.10 -10.05
CA LEU A 719 39.11 -3.85 -9.69
C LEU A 719 39.70 -4.47 -10.97
N PRO A 720 41.03 -4.48 -11.15
CA PRO A 720 41.65 -5.23 -12.24
C PRO A 720 41.48 -6.75 -12.03
N GLN A 721 41.81 -7.53 -13.06
CA GLN A 721 41.95 -8.98 -12.94
C GLN A 721 43.09 -9.35 -11.97
N THR A 722 43.05 -10.55 -11.42
CA THR A 722 44.17 -11.12 -10.66
C THR A 722 45.39 -11.33 -11.56
N ASN A 723 46.60 -11.19 -11.02
CA ASN A 723 47.83 -11.47 -11.76
C ASN A 723 48.12 -12.99 -11.86
N GLU A 724 49.24 -13.36 -12.49
CA GLU A 724 49.69 -14.77 -12.65
C GLU A 724 49.85 -15.55 -11.32
N ALA A 725 50.00 -14.88 -10.18
CA ALA A 725 50.07 -15.49 -8.85
C ALA A 725 48.71 -15.56 -8.13
N GLY A 726 47.64 -15.09 -8.77
CA GLY A 726 46.31 -14.93 -8.18
C GLY A 726 46.14 -13.68 -7.32
N ASP A 727 47.14 -12.79 -7.26
CA ASP A 727 47.11 -11.59 -6.42
C ASP A 727 46.33 -10.44 -7.06
N LEU A 728 45.66 -9.66 -6.21
CA LEU A 728 44.92 -8.44 -6.53
C LEU A 728 45.08 -7.41 -5.41
N THR A 729 45.26 -6.13 -5.76
CA THR A 729 45.28 -5.03 -4.78
C THR A 729 43.99 -4.22 -4.86
N VAL A 730 43.27 -4.13 -3.75
CA VAL A 730 42.01 -3.39 -3.58
C VAL A 730 42.32 -2.08 -2.87
N SER A 731 42.34 -0.97 -3.60
CA SER A 731 42.61 0.37 -3.05
C SER A 731 41.31 1.14 -2.86
N ILE A 732 41.07 1.66 -1.65
CA ILE A 732 39.88 2.45 -1.31
C ILE A 732 40.36 3.81 -0.77
N GLY A 733 39.91 4.90 -1.40
CA GLY A 733 40.22 6.26 -0.94
C GLY A 733 39.51 6.64 0.36
N ALA A 734 39.93 7.74 0.99
CA ALA A 734 39.23 8.27 2.15
C ALA A 734 37.79 8.70 1.76
N PRO A 735 36.74 8.19 2.44
CA PRO A 735 35.37 8.51 2.08
C PRO A 735 35.01 9.96 2.44
N LYS A 736 34.26 10.64 1.56
CA LYS A 736 33.62 11.92 1.89
C LYS A 736 32.35 11.65 2.69
N LEU A 737 32.39 11.90 3.99
CA LEU A 737 31.31 11.59 4.93
C LEU A 737 30.56 12.87 5.34
N PRO A 738 29.22 12.81 5.53
CA PRO A 738 28.50 13.85 6.26
C PRO A 738 28.87 13.79 7.76
N VAL A 739 28.61 14.89 8.47
CA VAL A 739 28.83 14.94 9.93
C VAL A 739 27.89 13.97 10.64
N ALA A 740 28.46 13.01 11.37
CA ALA A 740 27.75 12.03 12.18
C ALA A 740 28.35 11.96 13.59
N SER A 741 27.52 11.68 14.59
CA SER A 741 27.93 11.49 15.99
C SER A 741 28.13 10.02 16.36
N HIS A 742 27.59 9.10 15.55
CA HIS A 742 27.77 7.66 15.69
C HIS A 742 29.15 7.22 15.19
N PRO A 743 29.79 6.23 15.84
CA PRO A 743 30.88 5.48 15.23
C PRO A 743 30.46 4.84 13.90
N LEU A 744 31.28 5.04 12.86
CA LEU A 744 31.04 4.51 11.52
C LEU A 744 32.05 3.40 11.19
N GLU A 745 31.59 2.42 10.43
CA GLU A 745 32.42 1.36 9.86
C GLU A 745 32.23 1.29 8.34
N MET A 746 33.30 0.88 7.65
CA MET A 746 33.27 0.54 6.23
C MET A 746 33.38 -0.98 6.09
N LEU A 747 32.34 -1.61 5.56
CA LEU A 747 32.41 -2.96 5.01
C LEU A 747 32.99 -2.85 3.59
N VAL A 748 34.09 -3.55 3.32
CA VAL A 748 34.71 -3.67 2.01
C VAL A 748 34.62 -5.12 1.57
N ARG A 749 33.96 -5.38 0.44
CA ARG A 749 33.83 -6.72 -0.15
C ARG A 749 34.54 -6.76 -1.49
N ALA A 750 35.35 -7.79 -1.71
CA ALA A 750 35.85 -8.17 -3.03
C ALA A 750 35.20 -9.48 -3.46
N THR A 751 34.76 -9.56 -4.72
CA THR A 751 34.24 -10.77 -5.35
C THR A 751 35.10 -11.10 -6.55
N VAL A 752 35.75 -12.27 -6.51
CA VAL A 752 36.48 -12.83 -7.65
C VAL A 752 35.58 -13.86 -8.32
N PHE A 753 35.56 -13.89 -9.64
CA PHE A 753 34.80 -14.84 -10.44
C PHE A 753 35.75 -15.87 -11.02
N ASP A 754 35.45 -17.17 -10.87
CA ASP A 754 36.21 -18.22 -11.58
C ASP A 754 35.96 -18.19 -13.10
N ASP A 755 36.62 -19.08 -13.84
CA ASP A 755 36.58 -19.13 -15.31
C ASP A 755 35.16 -19.29 -15.88
N GLY A 756 34.27 -19.98 -15.15
CA GLY A 756 32.85 -20.12 -15.51
C GLY A 756 31.99 -18.92 -15.13
N GLY A 757 32.51 -17.99 -14.30
CA GLY A 757 31.77 -16.86 -13.76
C GLY A 757 31.16 -17.10 -12.38
N ARG A 758 31.66 -18.06 -11.60
CA ARG A 758 31.16 -18.41 -10.25
C ARG A 758 31.69 -17.40 -9.22
N PRO A 759 30.85 -16.60 -8.55
CA PRO A 759 31.30 -15.55 -7.63
C PRO A 759 31.76 -16.12 -6.28
N VAL A 760 33.04 -15.94 -5.94
CA VAL A 760 33.56 -16.16 -4.59
C VAL A 760 33.90 -14.81 -3.96
N ALA A 761 33.14 -14.47 -2.92
CA ALA A 761 33.31 -13.22 -2.19
C ALA A 761 34.09 -13.40 -0.88
N ARG A 762 34.83 -12.36 -0.52
CA ARG A 762 35.33 -12.09 0.84
C ARG A 762 35.06 -10.64 1.20
N ALA A 763 34.95 -10.37 2.49
CA ALA A 763 34.83 -9.02 3.00
C ALA A 763 35.60 -8.86 4.31
N PHE A 764 36.02 -7.64 4.60
CA PHE A 764 36.41 -7.21 5.94
C PHE A 764 35.60 -5.97 6.31
N THR A 765 35.46 -5.74 7.61
CA THR A 765 34.92 -4.50 8.16
C THR A 765 36.05 -3.76 8.85
N ALA A 766 36.20 -2.47 8.58
CA ALA A 766 37.16 -1.60 9.25
C ALA A 766 36.43 -0.38 9.85
N PRO A 767 36.67 -0.02 11.12
CA PRO A 767 36.19 1.26 11.67
C PRO A 767 36.79 2.42 10.89
N ILE A 768 36.05 3.53 10.84
CA ILE A 768 36.54 4.79 10.26
C ILE A 768 37.18 5.61 11.37
N ALA A 769 38.48 5.85 11.24
CA ALA A 769 39.27 6.67 12.13
C ALA A 769 38.94 8.15 11.94
N ARG A 770 38.62 8.84 13.05
CA ARG A 770 38.36 10.28 13.12
C ARG A 770 39.19 10.90 14.25
N PRO A 771 39.52 12.21 14.17
CA PRO A 771 40.38 12.84 15.17
C PRO A 771 39.63 13.24 16.45
N GLU A 772 38.32 13.50 16.39
CA GLU A 772 37.55 13.90 17.59
C GLU A 772 37.00 12.67 18.34
N PRO A 773 36.96 12.71 19.68
CA PRO A 773 36.47 11.58 20.46
C PRO A 773 34.97 11.35 20.28
N TYR A 774 34.55 10.14 20.62
CA TYR A 774 33.15 9.78 20.83
C TYR A 774 32.79 9.94 22.31
N VAL A 775 31.53 10.31 22.58
CA VAL A 775 30.97 10.32 23.94
C VAL A 775 29.97 9.17 24.06
N GLY A 776 30.22 8.28 25.01
CA GLY A 776 29.36 7.14 25.31
C GLY A 776 28.57 7.38 26.59
N LEU A 777 27.31 6.93 26.60
CA LEU A 777 26.42 6.98 27.77
C LEU A 777 26.02 5.57 28.20
N ARG A 778 26.26 5.20 29.46
CA ARG A 778 25.77 3.94 30.06
C ARG A 778 24.69 4.21 31.09
N ARG A 779 23.53 3.58 30.86
CA ARG A 779 22.41 3.50 31.83
C ARG A 779 22.78 2.47 32.90
N ILE A 780 22.91 2.88 34.17
CA ILE A 780 23.24 1.93 35.26
C ILE A 780 22.17 0.84 35.40
N TRP A 781 20.90 1.19 35.15
CA TRP A 781 19.73 0.31 35.22
C TRP A 781 19.50 -0.54 33.95
N GLY A 782 20.36 -0.43 32.93
CA GLY A 782 20.21 -1.14 31.66
C GLY A 782 18.87 -0.83 30.96
N ASP A 783 18.15 -1.89 30.58
CA ASP A 783 16.83 -1.80 29.92
C ASP A 783 15.63 -1.88 30.87
N ALA A 784 15.86 -1.87 32.18
CA ALA A 784 14.79 -1.72 33.15
C ALA A 784 14.08 -0.35 32.98
N ARG A 785 12.83 -0.26 33.42
CA ARG A 785 12.15 1.03 33.57
C ARG A 785 12.40 1.54 34.98
N LEU A 786 13.01 2.72 35.10
CA LEU A 786 13.09 3.45 36.36
C LEU A 786 11.69 3.82 36.85
N SER A 787 11.47 3.73 38.16
CA SER A 787 10.26 4.23 38.81
C SER A 787 10.19 5.76 38.72
N GLU A 788 8.98 6.32 38.67
CA GLU A 788 8.78 7.77 38.69
C GLU A 788 9.48 8.41 39.91
N ASN A 789 10.18 9.53 39.69
CA ASN A 789 10.95 10.28 40.71
C ASN A 789 12.14 9.52 41.35
N SER A 790 12.50 8.34 40.84
CA SER A 790 13.77 7.69 41.20
C SER A 790 14.99 8.42 40.61
N VAL A 791 16.18 8.17 41.15
CA VAL A 791 17.43 8.77 40.67
C VAL A 791 17.89 8.05 39.40
N ALA A 792 18.06 8.79 38.31
CA ALA A 792 18.65 8.28 37.08
C ALA A 792 20.18 8.41 37.15
N GLU A 793 20.88 7.30 37.39
CA GLU A 793 22.34 7.25 37.36
C GLU A 793 22.85 6.89 35.96
N ILE A 794 23.63 7.80 35.38
CA ILE A 794 24.28 7.64 34.07
C ILE A 794 25.79 7.76 34.26
N GLU A 795 26.52 6.80 33.70
CA GLU A 795 27.96 6.87 33.45
C GLU A 795 28.23 7.47 32.06
N VAL A 796 29.31 8.24 31.96
CA VAL A 796 29.73 8.92 30.73
C VAL A 796 31.20 8.58 30.51
N ALA A 797 31.55 8.17 29.29
CA ALA A 797 32.92 7.92 28.88
C ALA A 797 33.24 8.75 27.63
N SER A 798 34.48 9.21 27.49
CA SER A 798 34.98 9.78 26.23
C SER A 798 36.14 8.96 25.73
N VAL A 799 36.10 8.56 24.46
CA VAL A 799 37.04 7.60 23.87
C VAL A 799 37.45 8.00 22.45
N ASN A 800 38.66 7.62 22.04
CA ASN A 800 39.10 7.75 20.65
C ASN A 800 38.48 6.66 19.74
N TRP A 801 38.86 6.63 18.46
CA TRP A 801 38.35 5.65 17.50
C TRP A 801 38.80 4.21 17.77
N GLN A 802 39.81 3.99 18.61
CA GLN A 802 40.22 2.67 19.12
C GLN A 802 39.44 2.24 20.38
N GLY A 803 38.60 3.10 20.96
CA GLY A 803 37.92 2.85 22.22
C GLY A 803 38.79 3.06 23.47
N ALA A 804 39.99 3.64 23.34
CA ALA A 804 40.80 4.00 24.50
C ALA A 804 40.29 5.32 25.14
N PRO A 805 40.29 5.45 26.48
CA PRO A 805 39.87 6.67 27.18
C PRO A 805 40.62 7.93 26.72
N VAL A 806 39.90 9.05 26.70
CA VAL A 806 40.44 10.38 26.37
C VAL A 806 39.87 11.39 27.37
N ALA A 807 40.74 12.19 27.97
CA ALA A 807 40.31 13.28 28.85
C ALA A 807 39.56 14.36 28.05
N ALA A 808 38.46 14.87 28.61
CA ALA A 808 37.64 15.91 28.01
C ALA A 808 37.17 16.89 29.10
N ASP A 809 37.77 18.09 29.13
CA ASP A 809 37.63 19.02 30.26
C ASP A 809 36.25 19.71 30.37
N ALA A 810 35.44 19.69 29.31
CA ALA A 810 34.22 20.49 29.21
C ALA A 810 33.10 19.86 28.35
N LEU A 811 32.70 18.61 28.68
CA LEU A 811 31.54 17.99 28.05
C LEU A 811 30.23 18.63 28.54
N SER A 812 29.51 19.32 27.66
CA SER A 812 28.18 19.86 27.98
C SER A 812 27.12 18.75 27.97
N TRP A 813 26.23 18.76 28.96
CA TRP A 813 25.12 17.80 29.06
C TRP A 813 23.76 18.52 29.17
N ARG A 814 22.70 17.84 28.72
CA ARG A 814 21.31 18.32 28.77
C ARG A 814 20.36 17.15 29.02
N LEU A 815 19.49 17.27 30.02
CA LEU A 815 18.40 16.34 30.27
C LEU A 815 17.10 16.94 29.73
N GLN A 816 16.41 16.21 28.86
CA GLN A 816 15.14 16.61 28.26
C GLN A 816 14.02 15.64 28.64
N ALA A 817 12.92 16.18 29.18
CA ALA A 817 11.66 15.46 29.27
C ALA A 817 10.98 15.49 27.90
N ILE A 818 10.49 14.36 27.42
CA ILE A 818 9.75 14.23 26.16
C ILE A 818 8.27 14.03 26.48
N GLU A 819 7.46 15.07 26.33
CA GLU A 819 6.00 14.99 26.42
C GLU A 819 5.41 14.51 25.09
N PHE A 820 4.52 13.52 25.15
CA PHE A 820 3.68 13.11 24.01
C PHE A 820 2.24 13.55 24.23
N ARG A 821 1.64 14.22 23.24
CA ARG A 821 0.22 14.58 23.21
C ARG A 821 -0.44 14.00 21.97
N TYR A 822 -1.56 13.32 22.15
CA TYR A 822 -2.30 12.67 21.07
C TYR A 822 -3.53 13.49 20.72
N SER A 823 -3.65 13.93 19.46
CA SER A 823 -4.86 14.59 18.95
C SER A 823 -5.56 13.66 17.96
N TRP A 824 -6.80 13.29 18.27
CA TRP A 824 -7.65 12.50 17.38
C TRP A 824 -8.35 13.41 16.36
N GLN A 825 -8.32 13.00 15.10
CA GLN A 825 -8.96 13.71 13.98
C GLN A 825 -9.68 12.70 13.09
N ARG A 826 -10.79 13.12 12.49
CA ARG A 826 -11.57 12.29 11.56
C ARG A 826 -11.26 12.73 10.13
N ILE A 827 -10.56 11.88 9.38
CA ILE A 827 -10.07 12.17 8.02
C ILE A 827 -10.63 11.09 7.10
N ASN A 828 -11.33 11.50 6.03
CA ASN A 828 -11.99 10.63 5.06
C ASN A 828 -12.87 9.54 5.73
N GLY A 829 -13.70 9.96 6.69
CA GLY A 829 -14.60 9.09 7.45
C GLY A 829 -13.96 8.34 8.64
N SER A 830 -12.66 8.03 8.57
CA SER A 830 -11.92 7.26 9.59
C SER A 830 -11.30 8.14 10.68
N TRP A 831 -11.26 7.64 11.91
CA TRP A 831 -10.47 8.25 12.98
C TRP A 831 -8.98 7.93 12.80
N ARG A 832 -8.13 8.95 12.95
CA ARG A 832 -6.66 8.84 13.04
C ARG A 832 -6.18 9.65 14.24
N PHE A 833 -5.01 9.29 14.80
CA PHE A 833 -4.34 10.11 15.80
C PHE A 833 -3.07 10.72 15.22
N HIS A 834 -2.80 11.97 15.60
CA HIS A 834 -1.48 12.59 15.42
C HIS A 834 -0.79 12.67 16.78
N ARG A 835 0.45 12.17 16.84
CA ARG A 835 1.30 12.19 18.05
C ARG A 835 2.22 13.41 18.00
N HIS A 836 1.83 14.46 18.70
CA HIS A 836 2.66 15.65 18.91
C HIS A 836 3.71 15.35 19.98
N GLN A 837 4.98 15.60 19.67
CA GLN A 837 6.10 15.43 20.59
C GLN A 837 6.64 16.80 21.00
N ARG A 838 6.81 17.04 22.29
CA ARG A 838 7.41 18.26 22.84
C ARG A 838 8.57 17.91 23.76
N ALA A 839 9.78 18.30 23.36
CA ALA A 839 10.93 18.26 24.26
C ALA A 839 10.93 19.48 25.19
N LYS A 840 11.19 19.26 26.48
CA LYS A 840 11.41 20.30 27.48
C LYS A 840 12.72 20.01 28.22
N THR A 841 13.69 20.92 28.14
CA THR A 841 14.89 20.84 28.98
C THR A 841 14.49 20.94 30.46
N ILE A 842 14.91 19.97 31.27
CA ILE A 842 14.68 19.92 32.72
C ILE A 842 15.98 19.92 33.53
N GLY A 843 17.14 19.86 32.87
CA GLY A 843 18.45 20.07 33.47
C GLY A 843 19.53 20.23 32.41
N SER A 844 20.63 20.90 32.75
CA SER A 844 21.82 21.03 31.90
C SER A 844 23.03 21.48 32.73
N GLY A 845 24.22 21.22 32.22
CA GLY A 845 25.47 21.68 32.84
C GLY A 845 26.69 21.25 32.02
N ALA A 846 27.86 21.26 32.67
CA ALA A 846 29.09 20.67 32.16
C ALA A 846 29.54 19.53 33.07
N LEU A 847 30.37 18.64 32.53
CA LEU A 847 31.14 17.62 33.25
C LEU A 847 32.49 17.44 32.55
N ALA A 848 33.46 16.86 33.24
CA ALA A 848 34.71 16.41 32.65
C ALA A 848 34.81 14.88 32.70
N THR A 849 35.56 14.30 31.76
CA THR A 849 36.09 12.93 31.91
C THR A 849 37.62 13.00 31.99
N ASP A 850 38.22 12.15 32.81
CA ASP A 850 39.66 11.87 32.76
C ASP A 850 39.97 10.82 31.67
N ALA A 851 41.19 10.27 31.69
CA ALA A 851 41.69 9.29 30.73
C ALA A 851 41.99 7.92 31.36
N SER A 852 41.19 7.50 32.35
CA SER A 852 41.28 6.19 33.02
C SER A 852 40.19 5.18 32.63
#